data_AF-A0A5Q4BPL8-F1
#
_entry.id   AF-A0A5Q4BPL8-F1
#
_cell.length_a   1.000
_cell.length_b   1.000
_cell.length_c   1.000
_cell.angle_alpha   90.00
_cell.angle_beta   90.00
_cell.angle_gamma   90.00
#
_symmetry.space_group_name_H-M   'P 1'
#
loop_
_entity.id
_entity.type
_entity.pdbx_description
1 polymer ?
#
loop_
_entity_poly.entity_id
_entity_poly.type
_entity_poly.pdbx_seq_one_letter_code
_entity_poly.pdbx_strand_id
1 'polypeptide(L)'
;MASSTTPMKVVDIHTHMYPPSYIKILESRTTIPVVRSFPQTPDPRLILLASEEQALDEATKDSSAKPPGRPLTSHYASLDQKVHFMNTHKIDISVVSLANPWLDFVDASESGAMAKGVNEEFDAMCAAHPGRLFFFATLPLTASLETILEAVNHVRALNYCRGIILGTSGLGKGLDDPDLLPIFKAIAAARLTIFLHPHYGLPNDVWGPRASNEYGHVLPLALGFPMETTIAVTRMFLAGVFDAVPELRMLLAHSGGTLPFLAGRIESCIMHDGQLVREGKAGKGRRKVWDVLKEQIYLDAVIYSEVGLKAAIDASGADRLMFGTDHPFFPPLTTDEQGEWESFIFTMTAEVRRSNGTRLDASLGITERIASSMTAWTGDMRKRYTDFQVYEINKDGSVLHLKETRLPPPPKDTTPALPPPPPPAPVVEEKKAEEAKTEDAAQNEDKTAAAVSTSAVEKPVVPEIPAEDLAAIASLTNEDFANQLLALYQTISADQNAKTDPATSPIMDDKDQRSQLHQSVRRIFNSAIDTSTDPTGAIVARVVPPRGKGKGTRGGRDNNNNSNKQKKPKARAPGEGEYLHFTMYKENRDTMDALHQISKALRTKPQAIGTAGTKDRRAATTQRCSIRGQRADALVRARLNGVTTGDYFYAPTPIHLGAHAGNEFVIALKDCLVAGSPDLSPADRHAQIHDSVKATMASMHSLGWINYFGHQRFGTHAVGTHEVGRLILQEDFEGAVNAILAYDEAIAKRAAAGEVPEQAHARDDFSRHHACMLFREGGSAEEALKHLPRRFSAESSLIRHLGMSSGPSRRDFTGALTSITRGLRSMYLHAYQSYVWNHAASHRWRLYGEKVVEGDLVFADGSKPQANDAETTQDDDDAEFSDARPLTAEEVASGKYTIHDIVLPSPGHAVVYPTNAVGEFYTTFMRENGGLDPTKMIRRQREFSLRGDYRKVVVRFLAEPGFEVRAYEDDNEQMHPTDMDRIRAARSGAGRKRTRDEAEGQDGDKKKAKTEAALETAPETEAQVGEAMGDEKMEDAPQTEETEPAAGAEAKAEDAAAAAGSRPAAEKTKTAVVVRFQLPKSAYATVALRELMGVDESEVAAVPATTTAAATVTAAAHKETDEAP
;
A
#
# COMPACT_ATOMS: atom_id res chain seq x y z
N MET A 1 -36.59 1.30 -2.43
CA MET A 1 -36.72 2.76 -2.19
C MET A 1 -35.36 3.39 -2.44
N ALA A 2 -35.27 4.65 -2.87
CA ALA A 2 -33.98 5.29 -3.13
C ALA A 2 -33.28 5.69 -1.83
N SER A 3 -32.08 5.19 -1.59
CA SER A 3 -31.23 5.70 -0.50
C SER A 3 -30.49 6.95 -1.00
N SER A 4 -30.88 8.11 -0.48
CA SER A 4 -30.15 9.35 -0.74
C SER A 4 -28.89 9.36 0.13
N THR A 5 -27.73 9.08 -0.47
CA THR A 5 -26.43 9.21 0.18
C THR A 5 -26.07 10.69 0.33
N THR A 6 -26.74 11.32 1.30
CA THR A 6 -26.40 12.66 1.81
C THR A 6 -24.91 12.66 2.18
N PRO A 7 -24.12 13.71 1.87
CA PRO A 7 -22.74 13.80 2.35
C PRO A 7 -22.70 13.65 3.88
N MET A 8 -21.76 12.84 4.38
CA MET A 8 -21.63 12.63 5.82
C MET A 8 -21.23 13.94 6.50
N LYS A 9 -22.06 14.39 7.45
CA LYS A 9 -21.81 15.60 8.22
C LYS A 9 -20.82 15.34 9.35
N VAL A 10 -19.88 16.24 9.56
CA VAL A 10 -19.02 16.25 10.74
C VAL A 10 -19.81 16.84 11.92
N VAL A 11 -19.99 16.04 12.97
CA VAL A 11 -20.69 16.44 14.20
C VAL A 11 -19.71 16.41 15.37
N ASP A 12 -19.36 17.58 15.88
CA ASP A 12 -18.48 17.81 17.03
C ASP A 12 -19.31 17.78 18.32
N ILE A 13 -19.29 16.65 19.04
CA ILE A 13 -20.09 16.44 20.27
C ILE A 13 -19.37 16.82 21.57
N HIS A 14 -18.10 17.26 21.49
CA HIS A 14 -17.33 17.66 22.66
C HIS A 14 -16.68 19.01 22.37
N THR A 15 -17.34 20.07 22.80
CA THR A 15 -16.84 21.44 22.74
C THR A 15 -17.59 22.29 23.77
N HIS A 16 -16.96 23.37 24.23
CA HIS A 16 -17.44 24.16 25.35
C HIS A 16 -17.57 25.65 25.01
N MET A 17 -18.47 26.35 25.69
CA MET A 17 -18.56 27.81 25.71
C MET A 17 -19.08 28.29 27.08
N TYR A 18 -18.91 29.57 27.38
CA TYR A 18 -19.57 30.27 28.47
C TYR A 18 -20.55 31.32 27.93
N PRO A 19 -21.83 31.27 28.32
CA PRO A 19 -22.79 32.32 27.98
C PRO A 19 -22.38 33.69 28.58
N PRO A 20 -22.57 34.81 27.88
CA PRO A 20 -22.20 36.14 28.37
C PRO A 20 -22.85 36.59 29.69
N SER A 21 -24.00 36.05 30.11
CA SER A 21 -24.51 36.30 31.46
C SER A 21 -23.73 35.54 32.54
N TYR A 22 -23.27 34.32 32.24
CA TYR A 22 -22.52 33.47 33.17
C TYR A 22 -21.14 34.04 33.52
N ILE A 23 -20.43 34.59 32.53
CA ILE A 23 -19.14 35.26 32.75
C ILE A 23 -19.30 36.41 33.75
N LYS A 24 -20.36 37.24 33.60
CA LYS A 24 -20.64 38.36 34.52
C LYS A 24 -20.96 37.90 35.95
N ILE A 25 -21.58 36.73 36.11
CA ILE A 25 -21.77 36.12 37.44
C ILE A 25 -20.40 35.81 38.05
N LEU A 26 -19.51 35.14 37.32
CA LEU A 26 -18.15 34.82 37.80
C LEU A 26 -17.27 36.07 38.03
N GLU A 27 -17.45 37.14 37.25
CA GLU A 27 -16.82 38.45 37.51
C GLU A 27 -17.32 39.07 38.82
N SER A 28 -18.64 38.99 39.09
CA SER A 28 -19.25 39.58 40.28
C SER A 28 -18.94 38.86 41.60
N ARG A 29 -18.61 37.56 41.55
CA ARG A 29 -18.29 36.75 42.73
C ARG A 29 -17.01 37.21 43.43
N THR A 30 -16.97 37.07 44.75
CA THR A 30 -15.76 37.32 45.57
C THR A 30 -14.98 36.05 45.91
N THR A 31 -15.66 34.90 46.02
CA THR A 31 -15.06 33.60 46.32
C THR A 31 -14.99 32.70 45.08
N ILE A 32 -13.94 31.89 45.00
CA ILE A 32 -13.69 30.95 43.89
C ILE A 32 -14.95 30.06 43.64
N PRO A 33 -15.32 29.77 42.38
CA PRO A 33 -14.70 30.25 41.15
C PRO A 33 -15.00 31.72 40.85
N VAL A 34 -14.03 32.41 40.24
CA VAL A 34 -14.13 33.84 39.86
C VAL A 34 -13.47 34.11 38.51
N VAL A 35 -13.89 35.19 37.85
CA VAL A 35 -13.18 35.80 36.72
C VAL A 35 -12.56 37.14 37.16
N ARG A 36 -11.30 37.39 36.78
CA ARG A 36 -10.54 38.61 37.14
C ARG A 36 -9.68 39.10 35.99
N SER A 37 -9.76 40.40 35.71
CA SER A 37 -8.85 41.08 34.78
C SER A 37 -7.61 41.57 35.51
N PHE A 38 -6.44 41.37 34.90
CA PHE A 38 -5.13 41.62 35.49
C PHE A 38 -4.32 42.55 34.57
N PRO A 39 -3.74 43.68 35.04
CA PRO A 39 -3.01 44.62 34.18
C PRO A 39 -1.81 44.03 33.40
N GLN A 40 -1.36 42.82 33.77
CA GLN A 40 -0.25 42.09 33.18
C GLN A 40 -0.66 41.22 31.98
N THR A 41 -1.95 40.97 31.77
CA THR A 41 -2.45 40.10 30.69
C THR A 41 -3.62 40.73 29.93
N PRO A 42 -3.70 40.59 28.59
CA PRO A 42 -4.77 41.19 27.80
C PRO A 42 -6.14 40.56 28.11
N ASP A 43 -6.19 39.25 28.29
CA ASP A 43 -7.42 38.51 28.62
C ASP A 43 -7.69 38.47 30.13
N PRO A 44 -8.98 38.42 30.54
CA PRO A 44 -9.37 38.02 31.88
C PRO A 44 -8.89 36.61 32.23
N ARG A 45 -8.77 36.32 33.52
CA ARG A 45 -8.37 35.01 34.03
C ARG A 45 -9.51 34.36 34.80
N LEU A 46 -9.79 33.10 34.50
CA LEU A 46 -10.72 32.24 35.21
C LEU A 46 -9.97 31.44 36.27
N ILE A 47 -10.27 31.68 37.56
CA ILE A 47 -9.65 31.02 38.71
C ILE A 47 -10.64 30.02 39.31
N LEU A 48 -10.22 28.76 39.49
CA LEU A 48 -11.12 27.63 39.78
C LEU A 48 -10.71 26.80 41.00
N LEU A 49 -9.41 26.70 41.31
CA LEU A 49 -8.92 25.77 42.33
C LEU A 49 -8.57 26.53 43.61
N ALA A 50 -8.90 25.97 44.79
CA ALA A 50 -8.53 26.57 46.07
C ALA A 50 -7.00 26.76 46.24
N SER A 51 -6.18 25.94 45.58
CA SER A 51 -4.73 26.11 45.51
C SER A 51 -4.26 27.38 44.76
N GLU A 52 -5.14 28.01 43.98
CA GLU A 52 -4.88 29.27 43.29
C GLU A 52 -5.22 30.49 44.16
N GLU A 53 -5.88 30.31 45.32
CA GLU A 53 -6.35 31.42 46.16
C GLU A 53 -5.20 32.27 46.70
N GLN A 54 -4.10 31.66 47.17
CA GLN A 54 -2.90 32.41 47.58
C GLN A 54 -2.32 33.22 46.41
N ALA A 55 -2.19 32.62 45.22
CA ALA A 55 -1.62 33.29 44.05
C ALA A 55 -2.54 34.40 43.51
N LEU A 56 -3.86 34.28 43.70
CA LEU A 56 -4.85 35.32 43.41
C LEU A 56 -4.69 36.49 44.38
N ASP A 57 -4.52 36.18 45.66
CA ASP A 57 -4.35 37.16 46.72
C ASP A 57 -3.00 37.90 46.61
N GLU A 58 -1.95 37.23 46.12
CA GLU A 58 -0.65 37.82 45.76
C GLU A 58 -0.75 38.70 44.50
N ALA A 59 -1.29 38.18 43.38
CA ALA A 59 -1.40 38.92 42.11
C ALA A 59 -2.39 40.11 42.16
N THR A 60 -3.29 40.14 43.14
CA THR A 60 -4.17 41.29 43.41
C THR A 60 -3.46 42.40 44.19
N LYS A 61 -2.38 42.08 44.92
CA LYS A 61 -1.65 43.02 45.80
C LYS A 61 -0.33 43.51 45.19
N ASP A 62 0.37 42.66 44.44
CA ASP A 62 1.63 42.97 43.77
C ASP A 62 1.46 42.84 42.26
N SER A 63 1.65 43.96 41.55
CA SER A 63 1.51 44.00 40.09
C SER A 63 2.67 43.33 39.32
N SER A 64 3.68 42.82 40.01
CA SER A 64 4.78 42.03 39.45
C SER A 64 4.63 40.51 39.63
N ALA A 65 3.69 40.07 40.46
CA ALA A 65 3.41 38.64 40.67
C ALA A 65 2.74 38.01 39.42
N LYS A 66 2.93 36.69 39.24
CA LYS A 66 2.38 35.95 38.09
C LYS A 66 0.87 35.70 38.29
N PRO A 67 -0.03 36.24 37.44
CA PRO A 67 -1.47 36.03 37.62
C PRO A 67 -1.87 34.53 37.47
N PRO A 68 -2.73 34.00 38.36
CA PRO A 68 -3.20 32.61 38.35
C PRO A 68 -4.36 32.39 37.36
N GLY A 69 -4.98 31.21 37.38
CA GLY A 69 -6.13 30.89 36.53
C GLY A 69 -5.77 30.68 35.06
N ARG A 70 -6.78 30.35 34.26
CA ARG A 70 -6.65 30.13 32.81
C ARG A 70 -7.06 31.40 32.04
N PRO A 71 -6.43 31.74 30.90
CA PRO A 71 -6.86 32.86 30.06
C PRO A 71 -8.24 32.59 29.48
N LEU A 72 -9.18 33.50 29.73
CA LEU A 72 -10.55 33.46 29.21
C LEU A 72 -10.61 34.21 27.88
N THR A 73 -9.98 33.63 26.86
CA THR A 73 -9.89 34.23 25.52
C THR A 73 -11.25 34.26 24.82
N SER A 74 -11.37 35.04 23.74
CA SER A 74 -12.62 35.21 22.99
C SER A 74 -13.24 33.89 22.49
N HIS A 75 -12.44 32.84 22.26
CA HIS A 75 -12.90 31.50 21.85
C HIS A 75 -13.84 30.83 22.86
N TYR A 76 -13.80 31.22 24.14
CA TYR A 76 -14.71 30.69 25.16
C TYR A 76 -16.12 31.30 25.10
N ALA A 77 -16.31 32.48 24.50
CA ALA A 77 -17.55 33.26 24.64
C ALA A 77 -18.13 33.78 23.32
N SER A 78 -17.29 34.02 22.30
CA SER A 78 -17.73 34.56 21.02
C SER A 78 -18.32 33.47 20.12
N LEU A 79 -19.58 33.66 19.75
CA LEU A 79 -20.27 32.80 18.79
C LEU A 79 -19.62 32.85 17.41
N ASP A 80 -19.16 34.04 16.99
CA ASP A 80 -18.41 34.24 15.75
C ASP A 80 -17.10 33.44 15.74
N GLN A 81 -16.38 33.38 16.89
CA GLN A 81 -15.18 32.57 17.03
C GLN A 81 -15.45 31.07 16.97
N LYS A 82 -16.53 30.58 17.59
CA LYS A 82 -16.91 29.16 17.44
C LYS A 82 -17.31 28.84 15.99
N VAL A 83 -18.06 29.72 15.31
CA VAL A 83 -18.43 29.53 13.90
C VAL A 83 -17.23 29.64 12.96
N HIS A 84 -16.28 30.54 13.22
CA HIS A 84 -15.01 30.60 12.50
C HIS A 84 -14.21 29.30 12.66
N PHE A 85 -14.01 28.84 13.90
CA PHE A 85 -13.37 27.55 14.19
C PHE A 85 -14.06 26.39 13.45
N MET A 86 -15.39 26.33 13.46
CA MET A 86 -16.15 25.32 12.70
C MET A 86 -15.92 25.42 11.19
N ASN A 87 -15.82 26.63 10.64
CA ASN A 87 -15.61 26.83 9.20
C ASN A 87 -14.19 26.43 8.76
N THR A 88 -13.16 26.86 9.51
CA THR A 88 -11.75 26.47 9.29
C THR A 88 -11.61 24.95 9.33
N HIS A 89 -12.18 24.31 10.33
CA HIS A 89 -12.06 22.86 10.56
C HIS A 89 -13.12 22.00 9.84
N LYS A 90 -13.97 22.60 8.99
CA LYS A 90 -15.00 21.91 8.18
C LYS A 90 -16.00 21.09 9.02
N ILE A 91 -16.38 21.64 10.17
CA ILE A 91 -17.38 21.08 11.09
C ILE A 91 -18.76 21.59 10.66
N ASP A 92 -19.65 20.69 10.24
CA ASP A 92 -21.03 21.03 9.88
C ASP A 92 -21.83 21.47 11.12
N ILE A 93 -21.73 20.66 12.20
CA ILE A 93 -22.55 20.75 13.40
C ILE A 93 -21.65 20.66 14.65
N SER A 94 -21.88 21.52 15.64
CA SER A 94 -21.30 21.42 16.99
C SER A 94 -22.39 21.34 18.04
N VAL A 95 -22.17 20.53 19.08
CA VAL A 95 -23.00 20.49 20.29
C VAL A 95 -22.19 21.11 21.43
N VAL A 96 -22.46 22.38 21.76
CA VAL A 96 -21.73 23.12 22.79
C VAL A 96 -22.21 22.75 24.20
N SER A 97 -21.35 22.91 25.18
CA SER A 97 -21.67 22.69 26.59
C SER A 97 -21.07 23.78 27.47
N LEU A 98 -21.55 23.92 28.71
CA LEU A 98 -20.88 24.80 29.68
C LEU A 98 -19.56 24.14 30.11
N ALA A 99 -18.43 24.83 29.97
CA ALA A 99 -17.17 24.36 30.55
C ALA A 99 -17.21 24.40 32.09
N ASN A 100 -16.26 23.73 32.74
CA ASN A 100 -16.12 23.77 34.20
C ASN A 100 -15.64 25.16 34.68
N PRO A 101 -16.41 25.85 35.54
CA PRO A 101 -17.26 25.27 36.57
C PRO A 101 -18.73 25.21 36.17
N TRP A 102 -19.44 24.20 36.67
CA TRP A 102 -20.90 24.13 36.64
C TRP A 102 -21.48 24.77 37.91
N LEU A 103 -22.68 24.36 38.33
CA LEU A 103 -23.47 25.09 39.34
C LEU A 103 -23.31 24.55 40.76
N ASP A 104 -22.29 23.74 41.01
CA ASP A 104 -21.95 23.14 42.32
C ASP A 104 -21.55 24.17 43.39
N PHE A 105 -21.05 25.35 42.98
CA PHE A 105 -20.71 26.44 43.89
C PHE A 105 -21.89 27.36 44.25
N VAL A 106 -23.08 27.11 43.68
CA VAL A 106 -24.24 28.01 43.76
C VAL A 106 -25.21 27.52 44.84
N ASP A 107 -25.64 28.42 45.72
CA ASP A 107 -26.61 28.11 46.78
C ASP A 107 -27.90 27.47 46.24
N ALA A 108 -28.44 26.52 47.00
CA ALA A 108 -29.59 25.68 46.63
C ALA A 108 -30.85 26.47 46.24
N SER A 109 -31.00 27.70 46.77
CA SER A 109 -32.11 28.61 46.46
C SER A 109 -31.94 29.38 45.14
N GLU A 110 -30.72 29.51 44.63
CA GLU A 110 -30.42 30.30 43.43
C GLU A 110 -30.08 29.42 42.21
N SER A 111 -29.51 28.23 42.44
CA SER A 111 -29.01 27.37 41.36
C SER A 111 -30.08 26.97 40.35
N GLY A 112 -31.33 26.74 40.79
CA GLY A 112 -32.46 26.48 39.91
C GLY A 112 -32.76 27.61 38.92
N ALA A 113 -32.70 28.86 39.39
CA ALA A 113 -32.88 30.04 38.53
C ALA A 113 -31.67 30.27 37.62
N MET A 114 -30.45 30.02 38.12
CA MET A 114 -29.21 30.17 37.36
C MET A 114 -29.10 29.13 36.24
N ALA A 115 -29.41 27.86 36.51
CA ALA A 115 -29.47 26.79 35.51
C ALA A 115 -30.46 27.13 34.39
N LYS A 116 -31.65 27.61 34.76
CA LYS A 116 -32.65 28.06 33.79
C LYS A 116 -32.11 29.17 32.89
N GLY A 117 -31.56 30.25 33.47
CA GLY A 117 -31.02 31.38 32.71
C GLY A 117 -29.88 30.99 31.76
N VAL A 118 -28.94 30.16 32.22
CA VAL A 118 -27.84 29.61 31.40
C VAL A 118 -28.37 28.79 30.22
N ASN A 119 -29.36 27.93 30.45
CA ASN A 119 -29.93 27.08 29.40
C ASN A 119 -30.80 27.85 28.39
N GLU A 120 -31.54 28.88 28.85
CA GLU A 120 -32.29 29.78 27.97
C GLU A 120 -31.37 30.68 27.13
N GLU A 121 -30.23 31.14 27.67
CA GLU A 121 -29.21 31.86 26.90
C GLU A 121 -28.53 30.94 25.86
N PHE A 122 -28.26 29.67 26.19
CA PHE A 122 -27.74 28.69 25.22
C PHE A 122 -28.74 28.35 24.08
N ASP A 123 -30.05 28.19 24.36
CA ASP A 123 -31.05 27.96 23.29
C ASP A 123 -31.11 29.17 22.34
N ALA A 124 -31.01 30.39 22.89
CA ALA A 124 -30.95 31.63 22.12
C ALA A 124 -29.65 31.77 21.30
N MET A 125 -28.49 31.40 21.85
CA MET A 125 -27.22 31.37 21.12
C MET A 125 -27.26 30.36 19.96
N CYS A 126 -27.83 29.17 20.17
CA CYS A 126 -27.98 28.17 19.12
C CYS A 126 -28.97 28.63 18.03
N ALA A 127 -30.03 29.36 18.40
CA ALA A 127 -31.02 29.90 17.48
C ALA A 127 -30.46 30.88 16.43
N ALA A 128 -29.28 31.48 16.66
CA ALA A 128 -28.60 32.32 15.67
C ALA A 128 -27.99 31.50 14.51
N HIS A 129 -27.67 30.22 14.71
CA HIS A 129 -27.09 29.32 13.70
C HIS A 129 -27.88 28.00 13.61
N PRO A 130 -29.17 28.06 13.24
CA PRO A 130 -30.08 26.92 13.32
C PRO A 130 -29.62 25.77 12.43
N GLY A 131 -29.53 24.57 13.00
CA GLY A 131 -29.07 23.38 12.30
C GLY A 131 -27.54 23.22 12.19
N ARG A 132 -26.76 24.19 12.69
CA ARG A 132 -25.31 24.06 12.93
C ARG A 132 -24.95 24.00 14.42
N LEU A 133 -25.69 24.72 15.27
CA LEU A 133 -25.46 24.71 16.71
C LEU A 133 -26.60 24.02 17.48
N PHE A 134 -26.19 23.22 18.45
CA PHE A 134 -27.01 22.58 19.48
C PHE A 134 -26.26 22.64 20.81
N PHE A 135 -26.89 22.26 21.92
CA PHE A 135 -26.20 22.27 23.22
C PHE A 135 -26.56 21.15 24.19
N PHE A 136 -25.67 20.91 25.16
CA PHE A 136 -25.93 20.14 26.38
C PHE A 136 -26.24 21.09 27.53
N ALA A 137 -27.43 20.94 28.12
CA ALA A 137 -27.91 21.80 29.19
C ALA A 137 -27.28 21.48 30.56
N THR A 138 -27.20 22.45 31.48
CA THR A 138 -26.78 22.21 32.87
C THR A 138 -27.97 21.91 33.78
N LEU A 139 -27.75 21.18 34.87
CA LEU A 139 -28.75 20.93 35.91
C LEU A 139 -28.36 21.59 37.25
N PRO A 140 -29.34 22.06 38.06
CA PRO A 140 -29.11 22.72 39.34
C PRO A 140 -28.86 21.70 40.46
N LEU A 141 -27.73 20.98 40.43
CA LEU A 141 -27.47 19.84 41.33
C LEU A 141 -27.40 20.19 42.83
N THR A 142 -27.36 21.47 43.21
CA THR A 142 -27.47 21.89 44.63
C THR A 142 -28.90 22.14 45.09
N ALA A 143 -29.87 22.21 44.17
CA ALA A 143 -31.27 22.50 44.47
C ALA A 143 -32.03 21.28 45.00
N SER A 144 -33.30 21.47 45.35
CA SER A 144 -34.19 20.37 45.75
C SER A 144 -34.44 19.38 44.60
N LEU A 145 -34.73 18.12 44.93
CA LEU A 145 -35.07 17.09 43.94
C LEU A 145 -36.25 17.54 43.04
N GLU A 146 -37.25 18.21 43.60
CA GLU A 146 -38.39 18.76 42.85
C GLU A 146 -37.90 19.76 41.78
N THR A 147 -37.05 20.73 42.18
CA THR A 147 -36.45 21.72 41.29
C THR A 147 -35.58 21.10 40.19
N ILE A 148 -34.85 20.01 40.49
CA ILE A 148 -34.04 19.29 39.49
C ILE A 148 -34.94 18.55 38.49
N LEU A 149 -36.03 17.92 38.95
CA LEU A 149 -37.00 17.26 38.08
C LEU A 149 -37.77 18.27 37.21
N GLU A 150 -38.10 19.45 37.72
CA GLU A 150 -38.60 20.57 36.91
C GLU A 150 -37.58 21.02 35.86
N ALA A 151 -36.31 21.17 36.23
CA ALA A 151 -35.24 21.53 35.30
C ALA A 151 -35.08 20.51 34.16
N VAL A 152 -35.11 19.20 34.45
CA VAL A 152 -35.09 18.13 33.43
C VAL A 152 -36.28 18.24 32.45
N ASN A 153 -37.47 18.58 32.95
CA ASN A 153 -38.64 18.80 32.09
C ASN A 153 -38.54 20.10 31.26
N HIS A 154 -37.96 21.16 31.82
CA HIS A 154 -37.73 22.43 31.13
C HIS A 154 -36.70 22.28 29.98
N VAL A 155 -35.52 21.71 30.24
CA VAL A 155 -34.47 21.59 29.21
C VAL A 155 -34.88 20.66 28.06
N ARG A 156 -35.74 19.67 28.32
CA ARG A 156 -36.39 18.83 27.30
C ARG A 156 -37.30 19.62 26.34
N ALA A 157 -37.82 20.77 26.76
CA ALA A 157 -38.69 21.62 25.94
C ALA A 157 -37.91 22.68 25.12
N LEU A 158 -36.60 22.80 25.31
CA LEU A 158 -35.74 23.72 24.55
C LEU A 158 -35.40 23.14 23.16
N ASN A 159 -35.34 24.00 22.15
CA ASN A 159 -35.34 23.59 20.73
C ASN A 159 -34.01 22.96 20.29
N TYR A 160 -32.91 23.51 20.81
CA TYR A 160 -31.53 23.19 20.44
C TYR A 160 -30.82 22.30 21.47
N CYS A 161 -31.46 22.02 22.61
CA CYS A 161 -30.95 21.09 23.62
C CYS A 161 -30.93 19.64 23.09
N ARG A 162 -29.81 18.91 23.27
CA ARG A 162 -29.65 17.50 22.83
C ARG A 162 -29.24 16.53 23.95
N GLY A 163 -29.09 17.05 25.16
CA GLY A 163 -28.75 16.28 26.34
C GLY A 163 -28.45 17.21 27.51
N ILE A 164 -27.80 16.70 28.54
CA ILE A 164 -27.27 17.51 29.65
C ILE A 164 -25.76 17.30 29.79
N ILE A 165 -25.03 18.28 30.34
CA ILE A 165 -23.67 18.08 30.83
C ILE A 165 -23.69 17.94 32.36
N LEU A 166 -22.95 16.96 32.88
CA LEU A 166 -22.76 16.75 34.32
C LEU A 166 -21.26 16.62 34.64
N GLY A 167 -20.89 17.06 35.83
CA GLY A 167 -19.59 16.80 36.44
C GLY A 167 -19.56 15.48 37.21
N THR A 168 -18.36 14.92 37.32
CA THR A 168 -17.97 13.71 38.06
C THR A 168 -18.34 13.68 39.56
N SER A 169 -18.58 14.85 40.19
CA SER A 169 -18.99 14.96 41.60
C SER A 169 -20.48 14.68 41.84
N GLY A 170 -21.35 14.93 40.86
CA GLY A 170 -22.80 14.76 41.00
C GLY A 170 -23.45 15.68 42.05
N LEU A 171 -24.49 15.16 42.70
CA LEU A 171 -25.16 15.78 43.86
C LEU A 171 -24.59 15.11 45.11
N GLY A 172 -23.96 15.88 46.00
CA GLY A 172 -23.43 15.35 47.26
C GLY A 172 -22.09 14.62 47.11
N LYS A 173 -22.09 13.28 47.25
CA LYS A 173 -20.87 12.49 47.53
C LYS A 173 -20.27 11.76 46.31
N GLY A 174 -20.89 11.88 45.14
CA GLY A 174 -20.51 11.23 43.90
C GLY A 174 -21.72 10.89 43.04
N LEU A 175 -21.48 10.44 41.80
CA LEU A 175 -22.55 9.99 40.89
C LEU A 175 -23.18 8.63 41.27
N ASP A 176 -22.64 7.98 42.30
CA ASP A 176 -23.11 6.76 42.94
C ASP A 176 -24.04 7.00 44.15
N ASP A 177 -24.38 8.27 44.45
CA ASP A 177 -25.30 8.60 45.54
C ASP A 177 -26.76 8.17 45.21
N PRO A 178 -27.46 7.39 46.07
CA PRO A 178 -28.82 6.93 45.81
C PRO A 178 -29.83 8.04 45.50
N ASP A 179 -29.64 9.26 46.01
CA ASP A 179 -30.55 10.39 45.77
C ASP A 179 -30.48 10.90 44.31
N LEU A 180 -29.48 10.48 43.53
CA LEU A 180 -29.43 10.70 42.08
C LEU A 180 -30.26 9.69 41.26
N LEU A 181 -30.64 8.54 41.80
CA LEU A 181 -31.40 7.52 41.04
C LEU A 181 -32.75 8.03 40.49
N PRO A 182 -33.56 8.84 41.21
CA PRO A 182 -34.74 9.47 40.63
C PRO A 182 -34.41 10.44 39.48
N ILE A 183 -33.29 11.15 39.58
CA ILE A 183 -32.83 12.12 38.58
C ILE A 183 -32.37 11.40 37.31
N PHE A 184 -31.55 10.34 37.43
CA PHE A 184 -31.16 9.50 36.29
C PHE A 184 -32.37 8.86 35.59
N LYS A 185 -33.38 8.41 36.35
CA LYS A 185 -34.64 7.89 35.78
C LYS A 185 -35.42 8.95 35.02
N ALA A 186 -35.49 10.18 35.52
CA ALA A 186 -36.13 11.29 34.81
C ALA A 186 -35.38 11.68 33.52
N ILE A 187 -34.04 11.71 33.55
CA ILE A 187 -33.18 11.98 32.38
C ILE A 187 -33.38 10.91 31.29
N ALA A 188 -33.37 9.63 31.68
CA ALA A 188 -33.61 8.50 30.77
C ALA A 188 -35.04 8.54 30.18
N ALA A 189 -36.06 8.82 31.00
CA ALA A 189 -37.45 8.99 30.54
C ALA A 189 -37.63 10.22 29.62
N ALA A 190 -36.86 11.29 29.83
CA ALA A 190 -36.77 12.44 28.94
C ALA A 190 -36.00 12.13 27.63
N ARG A 191 -35.29 11.01 27.57
CA ARG A 191 -34.38 10.58 26.48
C ARG A 191 -33.21 11.54 26.24
N LEU A 192 -32.77 12.22 27.29
CA LEU A 192 -31.60 13.10 27.26
C LEU A 192 -30.33 12.27 27.50
N THR A 193 -29.32 12.41 26.63
CA THR A 193 -27.99 11.84 26.88
C THR A 193 -27.27 12.69 27.92
N ILE A 194 -26.61 12.04 28.89
CA ILE A 194 -25.68 12.72 29.80
C ILE A 194 -24.31 12.78 29.13
N PHE A 195 -23.78 13.97 28.86
CA PHE A 195 -22.36 14.15 28.64
C PHE A 195 -21.68 14.28 30.00
N LEU A 196 -20.87 13.28 30.39
CA LEU A 196 -20.09 13.30 31.61
C LEU A 196 -18.68 13.80 31.31
N HIS A 197 -18.31 14.91 31.94
CA HIS A 197 -17.00 15.52 31.83
C HIS A 197 -16.33 15.57 33.23
N PRO A 198 -15.00 15.39 33.33
CA PRO A 198 -14.26 15.57 34.58
C PRO A 198 -14.37 17.01 35.11
N HIS A 199 -14.31 17.16 36.44
CA HIS A 199 -14.64 18.44 37.09
C HIS A 199 -13.38 19.19 37.53
N TYR A 200 -12.69 18.69 38.55
CA TYR A 200 -11.48 19.32 39.09
C TYR A 200 -10.23 18.43 38.95
N GLY A 201 -10.37 17.19 38.49
CA GLY A 201 -9.31 16.18 38.45
C GLY A 201 -9.07 15.51 39.81
N LEU A 202 -7.88 14.94 39.99
CA LEU A 202 -7.48 14.35 41.28
C LEU A 202 -6.90 15.41 42.23
N PRO A 203 -7.00 15.21 43.56
CA PRO A 203 -6.45 16.12 44.57
C PRO A 203 -4.97 16.50 44.32
N ASN A 204 -4.63 17.77 44.50
CA ASN A 204 -3.34 18.30 44.03
C ASN A 204 -2.11 17.72 44.74
N ASP A 205 -2.27 17.11 45.92
CA ASP A 205 -1.22 16.43 46.66
C ASP A 205 -0.72 15.15 45.97
N VAL A 206 -1.55 14.47 45.15
CA VAL A 206 -1.15 13.24 44.44
C VAL A 206 -0.08 13.48 43.37
N TRP A 207 0.08 14.72 42.92
CA TRP A 207 1.07 15.12 41.91
C TRP A 207 2.47 15.40 42.49
N GLY A 208 2.57 15.49 43.82
CA GLY A 208 3.82 15.76 44.54
C GLY A 208 4.31 17.22 44.47
N PRO A 209 5.28 17.59 45.32
CA PRO A 209 5.60 19.00 45.65
C PRO A 209 6.27 19.81 44.52
N ARG A 210 6.57 19.19 43.37
CA ARG A 210 7.15 19.88 42.19
C ARG A 210 6.11 20.28 41.15
N ALA A 211 4.92 19.67 41.17
CA ALA A 211 3.95 19.77 40.08
C ALA A 211 3.46 21.20 39.83
N SER A 212 3.16 21.97 40.88
CA SER A 212 2.69 23.35 40.78
C SER A 212 3.69 24.31 40.11
N ASN A 213 4.98 23.98 40.17
CA ASN A 213 6.06 24.90 39.81
C ASN A 213 6.78 24.48 38.52
N GLU A 214 6.85 23.18 38.23
CA GLU A 214 7.67 22.64 37.13
C GLU A 214 6.87 21.95 36.01
N TYR A 215 5.73 21.32 36.31
CA TYR A 215 5.04 20.43 35.36
C TYR A 215 3.79 21.06 34.73
N GLY A 216 3.51 22.33 35.08
CA GLY A 216 2.35 23.08 34.59
C GLY A 216 1.04 22.34 34.86
N HIS A 217 0.15 22.32 33.87
CA HIS A 217 -1.13 21.62 33.96
C HIS A 217 -1.12 20.21 33.32
N VAL A 218 0.07 19.67 32.98
CA VAL A 218 0.17 18.39 32.27
C VAL A 218 -0.42 17.24 33.10
N LEU A 219 -0.08 17.11 34.38
CA LEU A 219 -0.55 15.99 35.21
C LEU A 219 -2.07 16.08 35.49
N PRO A 220 -2.66 17.23 35.91
CA PRO A 220 -4.11 17.33 36.10
C PRO A 220 -4.92 17.10 34.83
N LEU A 221 -4.49 17.61 33.67
CA LEU A 221 -5.24 17.49 32.41
C LEU A 221 -5.06 16.13 31.74
N ALA A 222 -3.83 15.61 31.63
CA ALA A 222 -3.56 14.36 30.90
C ALA A 222 -3.74 13.08 31.73
N LEU A 223 -3.69 13.18 33.07
CA LEU A 223 -3.90 12.03 33.97
C LEU A 223 -5.11 12.25 34.88
N GLY A 224 -5.19 13.41 35.53
CA GLY A 224 -6.23 13.69 36.54
C GLY A 224 -7.65 13.57 35.99
N PHE A 225 -7.93 14.27 34.89
CA PHE A 225 -9.24 14.28 34.22
C PHE A 225 -9.68 12.87 33.72
N PRO A 226 -8.86 12.13 32.95
CA PRO A 226 -9.13 10.73 32.61
C PRO A 226 -9.36 9.80 33.82
N MET A 227 -8.57 9.95 34.90
CA MET A 227 -8.71 9.12 36.09
C MET A 227 -9.98 9.45 36.89
N GLU A 228 -10.34 10.73 37.02
CA GLU A 228 -11.56 11.17 37.71
C GLU A 228 -12.82 10.59 37.04
N THR A 229 -12.92 10.70 35.71
CA THR A 229 -14.00 10.10 34.90
C THR A 229 -14.08 8.59 35.10
N THR A 230 -12.93 7.91 35.07
CA THR A 230 -12.85 6.45 35.25
C THR A 230 -13.32 6.03 36.65
N ILE A 231 -12.91 6.74 37.70
CA ILE A 231 -13.31 6.48 39.09
C ILE A 231 -14.81 6.71 39.26
N ALA A 232 -15.36 7.80 38.74
CA ALA A 232 -16.79 8.13 38.86
C ALA A 232 -17.67 7.07 38.18
N VAL A 233 -17.38 6.70 36.94
CA VAL A 233 -18.15 5.67 36.20
C VAL A 233 -17.98 4.29 36.83
N THR A 234 -16.79 3.94 37.34
CA THR A 234 -16.58 2.68 38.07
C THR A 234 -17.39 2.64 39.37
N ARG A 235 -17.52 3.77 40.09
CA ARG A 235 -18.39 3.87 41.28
C ARG A 235 -19.86 3.70 40.92
N MET A 236 -20.36 4.38 39.88
CA MET A 236 -21.74 4.20 39.38
C MET A 236 -22.03 2.74 39.01
N PHE A 237 -21.06 2.05 38.41
CA PHE A 237 -21.15 0.63 38.07
C PHE A 237 -21.22 -0.28 39.30
N LEU A 238 -20.30 -0.10 40.27
CA LEU A 238 -20.29 -0.87 41.52
C LEU A 238 -21.53 -0.62 42.41
N ALA A 239 -22.14 0.56 42.29
CA ALA A 239 -23.41 0.90 42.93
C ALA A 239 -24.66 0.39 42.18
N GLY A 240 -24.50 -0.21 41.00
CA GLY A 240 -25.60 -0.75 40.19
C GLY A 240 -26.47 0.31 39.50
N VAL A 241 -26.01 1.55 39.34
CA VAL A 241 -26.78 2.64 38.71
C VAL A 241 -27.23 2.27 37.30
N PHE A 242 -26.34 1.64 36.53
CA PHE A 242 -26.60 1.19 35.16
C PHE A 242 -27.64 0.06 35.07
N ASP A 243 -27.74 -0.79 36.09
CA ASP A 243 -28.76 -1.85 36.18
C ASP A 243 -30.09 -1.31 36.71
N ALA A 244 -30.05 -0.30 37.57
CA ALA A 244 -31.22 0.38 38.12
C ALA A 244 -31.90 1.34 37.12
N VAL A 245 -31.19 1.74 36.05
CA VAL A 245 -31.69 2.58 34.94
C VAL A 245 -31.12 2.10 33.59
N PRO A 246 -31.59 0.96 33.03
CA PRO A 246 -31.04 0.38 31.80
C PRO A 246 -31.10 1.30 30.58
N GLU A 247 -32.08 2.21 30.52
CA GLU A 247 -32.24 3.19 29.42
C GLU A 247 -31.32 4.42 29.54
N LEU A 248 -30.54 4.53 30.62
CA LEU A 248 -29.58 5.63 30.82
C LEU A 248 -28.52 5.64 29.72
N ARG A 249 -28.25 6.81 29.14
CA ARG A 249 -27.23 7.01 28.10
C ARG A 249 -26.20 8.01 28.56
N MET A 250 -24.93 7.62 28.53
CA MET A 250 -23.81 8.47 28.94
C MET A 250 -22.76 8.57 27.83
N LEU A 251 -22.51 9.77 27.33
CA LEU A 251 -21.33 10.12 26.55
C LEU A 251 -20.22 10.47 27.54
N LEU A 252 -19.06 9.81 27.46
CA LEU A 252 -17.93 10.06 28.35
C LEU A 252 -16.84 10.86 27.64
N ALA A 253 -16.38 11.93 28.29
CA ALA A 253 -15.26 12.73 27.84
C ALA A 253 -13.94 11.92 27.78
N HIS A 254 -13.01 12.38 26.95
CA HIS A 254 -11.63 11.90 26.86
C HIS A 254 -11.53 10.39 26.60
N SER A 255 -12.33 9.90 25.65
CA SER A 255 -12.57 8.48 25.32
C SER A 255 -12.94 7.60 26.52
N GLY A 256 -13.61 8.15 27.54
CA GLY A 256 -13.94 7.43 28.78
C GLY A 256 -12.77 7.32 29.76
N GLY A 257 -11.73 8.13 29.56
CA GLY A 257 -10.51 8.13 30.35
C GLY A 257 -9.73 6.83 30.21
N THR A 258 -9.40 6.19 31.32
CA THR A 258 -8.72 4.88 31.33
C THR A 258 -9.69 3.70 31.47
N LEU A 259 -11.00 3.93 31.54
CA LEU A 259 -12.01 2.87 31.66
C LEU A 259 -11.94 1.80 30.56
N PRO A 260 -11.80 2.12 29.25
CA PRO A 260 -11.67 1.10 28.21
C PRO A 260 -10.47 0.18 28.40
N PHE A 261 -9.35 0.73 28.88
CA PHE A 261 -8.10 0.00 29.12
C PHE A 261 -8.12 -0.80 30.44
N LEU A 262 -8.83 -0.31 31.47
CA LEU A 262 -8.86 -0.91 32.80
C LEU A 262 -10.07 -1.81 33.06
N ALA A 263 -11.11 -1.81 32.22
CA ALA A 263 -12.33 -2.61 32.42
C ALA A 263 -12.05 -4.10 32.71
N GLY A 264 -11.11 -4.74 32.01
CA GLY A 264 -10.71 -6.13 32.27
C GLY A 264 -10.03 -6.34 33.63
N ARG A 265 -9.30 -5.32 34.13
CA ARG A 265 -8.73 -5.32 35.48
C ARG A 265 -9.79 -5.10 36.55
N ILE A 266 -10.73 -4.19 36.31
CA ILE A 266 -11.87 -3.91 37.19
C ILE A 266 -12.74 -5.17 37.35
N GLU A 267 -13.09 -5.83 36.25
CA GLU A 267 -13.79 -7.12 36.25
C GLU A 267 -13.05 -8.17 37.08
N SER A 268 -11.72 -8.31 36.89
CA SER A 268 -10.92 -9.25 37.68
C SER A 268 -10.93 -8.91 39.18
N CYS A 269 -10.81 -7.62 39.55
CA CYS A 269 -10.91 -7.20 40.94
C CYS A 269 -12.28 -7.50 41.56
N ILE A 270 -13.38 -7.29 40.83
CA ILE A 270 -14.74 -7.62 41.31
C ILE A 270 -14.90 -9.13 41.55
N MET A 271 -14.41 -9.96 40.64
CA MET A 271 -14.55 -11.43 40.72
C MET A 271 -13.71 -12.06 41.84
N HIS A 272 -12.66 -11.39 42.32
CA HIS A 272 -11.78 -11.89 43.38
C HIS A 272 -11.98 -11.17 44.73
N ASP A 273 -12.89 -10.20 44.84
CA ASP A 273 -13.15 -9.51 46.09
C ASP A 273 -14.01 -10.35 47.05
N GLY A 274 -13.46 -10.62 48.24
CA GLY A 274 -14.08 -11.48 49.25
C GLY A 274 -15.30 -10.90 49.97
N GLN A 275 -15.63 -9.61 49.77
CA GLN A 275 -16.87 -9.00 50.23
C GLN A 275 -17.94 -9.07 49.12
N LEU A 276 -17.63 -8.65 47.89
CA LEU A 276 -18.57 -8.69 46.75
C LEU A 276 -19.01 -10.12 46.39
N VAL A 277 -18.12 -11.12 46.54
CA VAL A 277 -18.49 -12.54 46.43
C VAL A 277 -19.48 -12.95 47.52
N ARG A 278 -19.27 -12.51 48.78
CA ARG A 278 -20.12 -12.85 49.93
C ARG A 278 -21.49 -12.18 49.88
N GLU A 279 -21.55 -10.97 49.33
CA GLU A 279 -22.78 -10.21 49.06
C GLU A 279 -23.52 -10.68 47.79
N GLY A 280 -23.00 -11.68 47.07
CA GLY A 280 -23.57 -12.19 45.81
C GLY A 280 -23.36 -11.30 44.58
N LYS A 281 -22.78 -10.11 44.77
CA LYS A 281 -22.52 -9.10 43.72
C LYS A 281 -21.50 -9.57 42.68
N ALA A 282 -20.63 -10.53 42.99
CA ALA A 282 -19.70 -11.14 42.04
C ALA A 282 -20.23 -12.45 41.39
N GLY A 283 -21.54 -12.67 41.38
CA GLY A 283 -22.16 -13.87 40.80
C GLY A 283 -22.12 -13.92 39.26
N LYS A 284 -22.26 -15.14 38.68
CA LYS A 284 -22.24 -15.40 37.23
C LYS A 284 -23.32 -14.68 36.40
N GLY A 285 -24.32 -14.06 37.04
CA GLY A 285 -25.40 -13.31 36.39
C GLY A 285 -25.26 -11.79 36.45
N ARG A 286 -24.17 -11.23 36.99
CA ARG A 286 -23.92 -9.78 36.99
C ARG A 286 -23.55 -9.32 35.57
N ARG A 287 -24.10 -8.18 35.12
CA ARG A 287 -23.62 -7.45 33.92
C ARG A 287 -22.18 -6.98 34.13
N LYS A 288 -21.38 -7.04 33.07
CA LYS A 288 -19.96 -6.66 33.07
C LYS A 288 -19.78 -5.18 32.72
N VAL A 289 -18.62 -4.62 33.06
CA VAL A 289 -18.22 -3.28 32.60
C VAL A 289 -18.30 -3.21 31.06
N TRP A 290 -17.90 -4.27 30.36
CA TRP A 290 -18.01 -4.41 28.91
C TRP A 290 -19.44 -4.36 28.37
N ASP A 291 -20.40 -4.88 29.12
CA ASP A 291 -21.81 -4.92 28.69
C ASP A 291 -22.39 -3.50 28.79
N VAL A 292 -22.13 -2.80 29.89
CA VAL A 292 -22.49 -1.38 30.07
C VAL A 292 -21.81 -0.48 29.03
N LEU A 293 -20.55 -0.75 28.70
CA LEU A 293 -19.82 -0.05 27.63
C LEU A 293 -20.48 -0.23 26.25
N LYS A 294 -21.01 -1.42 25.96
CA LYS A 294 -21.66 -1.78 24.68
C LYS A 294 -23.17 -1.52 24.64
N GLU A 295 -23.80 -1.15 25.76
CA GLU A 295 -25.25 -0.95 25.87
C GLU A 295 -25.64 0.50 26.22
N GLN A 296 -24.96 1.14 27.17
CA GLN A 296 -25.38 2.42 27.78
C GLN A 296 -24.39 3.57 27.56
N ILE A 297 -23.12 3.27 27.29
CA ILE A 297 -22.07 4.28 27.12
C ILE A 297 -21.84 4.61 25.64
N TYR A 298 -21.43 5.86 25.41
CA TYR A 298 -20.79 6.40 24.21
C TYR A 298 -19.47 7.05 24.63
N LEU A 299 -18.48 7.05 23.75
CA LEU A 299 -17.16 7.64 24.01
C LEU A 299 -16.86 8.72 22.96
N ASP A 300 -16.19 9.80 23.34
CA ASP A 300 -15.61 10.71 22.36
C ASP A 300 -14.28 10.19 21.77
N ALA A 301 -13.76 10.84 20.73
CA ALA A 301 -12.47 10.56 20.12
C ALA A 301 -11.28 11.39 20.71
N VAL A 302 -11.48 12.12 21.81
CA VAL A 302 -10.51 13.08 22.38
C VAL A 302 -9.44 12.34 23.20
N ILE A 303 -8.58 11.62 22.49
CA ILE A 303 -7.46 10.86 23.08
C ILE A 303 -6.15 11.02 22.28
N TYR A 304 -6.18 11.79 21.19
CA TYR A 304 -5.04 12.24 20.36
C TYR A 304 -4.09 11.13 19.85
N SER A 305 -4.46 9.85 19.97
CA SER A 305 -3.62 8.70 19.67
C SER A 305 -4.45 7.51 19.23
N GLU A 306 -4.01 6.88 18.13
CA GLU A 306 -4.62 5.67 17.56
C GLU A 306 -4.67 4.50 18.57
N VAL A 307 -3.72 4.42 19.50
CA VAL A 307 -3.69 3.38 20.55
C VAL A 307 -4.84 3.53 21.54
N GLY A 308 -5.12 4.76 21.98
CA GLY A 308 -6.24 5.05 22.88
C GLY A 308 -7.58 4.90 22.17
N LEU A 309 -7.66 5.37 20.92
CA LEU A 309 -8.86 5.27 20.09
C LEU A 309 -9.24 3.81 19.81
N LYS A 310 -8.25 2.95 19.56
CA LYS A 310 -8.46 1.51 19.40
C LYS A 310 -8.95 0.87 20.70
N ALA A 311 -8.36 1.18 21.85
CA ALA A 311 -8.85 0.66 23.14
C ALA A 311 -10.31 1.06 23.41
N ALA A 312 -10.71 2.29 23.07
CA ALA A 312 -12.09 2.77 23.17
C ALA A 312 -13.07 1.96 22.28
N ILE A 313 -12.66 1.65 21.05
CA ILE A 313 -13.44 0.86 20.08
C ILE A 313 -13.53 -0.61 20.49
N ASP A 314 -12.41 -1.25 20.84
CA ASP A 314 -12.37 -2.67 21.25
C ASP A 314 -13.23 -2.90 22.51
N ALA A 315 -13.31 -1.88 23.39
CA ALA A 315 -14.12 -1.89 24.60
C ALA A 315 -15.63 -1.68 24.35
N SER A 316 -16.01 -0.69 23.55
CA SER A 316 -17.39 -0.18 23.49
C SER A 316 -18.11 -0.40 22.16
N GLY A 317 -17.38 -0.66 21.06
CA GLY A 317 -17.92 -0.71 19.71
C GLY A 317 -17.69 0.59 18.91
N ALA A 318 -17.45 0.45 17.60
CA ALA A 318 -17.20 1.58 16.70
C ALA A 318 -18.47 2.41 16.40
N ASP A 319 -19.65 1.86 16.66
CA ASP A 319 -20.96 2.52 16.63
C ASP A 319 -21.20 3.44 17.85
N ARG A 320 -20.34 3.34 18.88
CA ARG A 320 -20.43 4.10 20.13
C ARG A 320 -19.34 5.14 20.32
N LEU A 321 -18.42 5.24 19.38
CA LEU A 321 -17.42 6.30 19.31
C LEU A 321 -17.98 7.51 18.55
N MET A 322 -17.77 8.73 19.05
CA MET A 322 -18.21 9.98 18.43
C MET A 322 -17.07 10.99 18.27
N PHE A 323 -17.12 11.81 17.22
CA PHE A 323 -16.15 12.87 16.98
C PHE A 323 -16.33 14.05 17.95
N GLY A 324 -15.24 14.54 18.54
CA GLY A 324 -15.24 15.68 19.45
C GLY A 324 -13.90 16.41 19.41
N THR A 325 -13.88 17.70 19.77
CA THR A 325 -12.70 18.56 19.61
C THR A 325 -12.07 19.03 20.92
N ASP A 326 -12.82 19.03 22.02
CA ASP A 326 -12.51 19.69 23.29
C ASP A 326 -12.20 21.21 23.14
N HIS A 327 -12.57 21.82 22.00
CA HIS A 327 -12.43 23.25 21.77
C HIS A 327 -13.25 24.03 22.82
N PRO A 328 -12.71 25.08 23.47
CA PRO A 328 -11.48 25.82 23.12
C PRO A 328 -10.24 25.44 23.95
N PHE A 329 -10.19 24.26 24.57
CA PHE A 329 -8.99 23.81 25.26
C PHE A 329 -7.89 23.41 24.27
N PHE A 330 -6.62 23.58 24.69
CA PHE A 330 -5.42 23.38 23.86
C PHE A 330 -5.33 24.26 22.58
N PRO A 331 -5.37 25.62 22.70
CA PRO A 331 -5.07 26.52 21.60
C PRO A 331 -3.60 26.41 21.15
N PRO A 332 -3.27 26.78 19.90
CA PRO A 332 -1.90 26.74 19.39
C PRO A 332 -1.00 27.76 20.10
N LEU A 333 0.21 27.37 20.50
CA LEU A 333 1.14 28.23 21.24
C LEU A 333 2.11 29.02 20.35
N THR A 334 2.20 28.69 19.06
CA THR A 334 3.25 29.18 18.14
C THR A 334 2.76 29.46 16.72
N THR A 335 1.50 29.15 16.41
CA THR A 335 0.84 29.42 15.12
C THR A 335 -0.37 30.34 15.34
N ASP A 336 -1.05 30.72 14.25
CA ASP A 336 -2.25 31.56 14.31
C ASP A 336 -3.40 30.83 15.03
N GLU A 337 -3.92 31.40 16.12
CA GLU A 337 -5.09 30.88 16.86
C GLU A 337 -6.36 30.80 15.98
N GLN A 338 -6.42 31.59 14.89
CA GLN A 338 -7.50 31.56 13.90
C GLN A 338 -7.29 30.50 12.80
N GLY A 339 -6.14 29.81 12.80
CA GLY A 339 -5.76 28.76 11.85
C GLY A 339 -6.20 27.35 12.26
N GLU A 340 -5.54 26.33 11.72
CA GLU A 340 -5.80 24.93 12.09
C GLU A 340 -5.15 24.58 13.45
N TRP A 341 -5.93 23.99 14.37
CA TRP A 341 -5.46 23.63 15.71
C TRP A 341 -4.85 22.22 15.73
N GLU A 342 -3.68 22.07 16.36
CA GLU A 342 -2.99 20.76 16.44
C GLU A 342 -3.85 19.69 17.14
N SER A 343 -4.62 20.05 18.17
CA SER A 343 -5.57 19.15 18.85
C SER A 343 -6.63 18.59 17.91
N PHE A 344 -7.23 19.45 17.05
CA PHE A 344 -8.12 19.01 15.99
C PHE A 344 -7.38 18.11 14.98
N ILE A 345 -6.18 18.50 14.55
CA ILE A 345 -5.38 17.72 13.59
C ILE A 345 -5.05 16.33 14.14
N PHE A 346 -4.73 16.17 15.43
CA PHE A 346 -4.45 14.86 16.02
C PHE A 346 -5.71 13.98 16.09
N THR A 347 -6.84 14.50 16.56
CA THR A 347 -8.11 13.75 16.59
C THR A 347 -8.56 13.37 15.18
N MET A 348 -8.60 14.35 14.27
CA MET A 348 -8.98 14.14 12.87
C MET A 348 -7.98 13.23 12.15
N THR A 349 -6.68 13.25 12.48
CA THR A 349 -5.69 12.33 11.88
C THR A 349 -5.85 10.91 12.40
N ALA A 350 -6.12 10.70 13.69
CA ALA A 350 -6.41 9.37 14.22
C ALA A 350 -7.68 8.77 13.59
N GLU A 351 -8.75 9.57 13.46
CA GLU A 351 -10.00 9.11 12.83
C GLU A 351 -9.90 9.02 11.29
N VAL A 352 -9.16 9.92 10.62
CA VAL A 352 -8.84 9.80 9.18
C VAL A 352 -8.03 8.54 8.93
N ARG A 353 -6.98 8.24 9.71
CA ARG A 353 -6.19 7.00 9.59
C ARG A 353 -7.04 5.76 9.82
N ARG A 354 -7.92 5.75 10.83
CA ARG A 354 -8.93 4.70 11.04
C ARG A 354 -9.83 4.51 9.81
N SER A 355 -10.23 5.61 9.18
CA SER A 355 -11.07 5.59 7.97
C SER A 355 -10.29 5.31 6.67
N ASN A 356 -8.95 5.35 6.63
CA ASN A 356 -8.17 5.41 5.39
C ASN A 356 -8.02 4.07 4.62
N GLY A 357 -8.96 3.15 4.80
CA GLY A 357 -9.33 2.17 3.78
C GLY A 357 -10.67 2.58 3.18
N THR A 358 -11.77 2.46 3.92
CA THR A 358 -13.12 2.88 3.48
C THR A 358 -13.19 4.29 2.86
N ARG A 359 -12.46 5.27 3.41
CA ARG A 359 -12.33 6.65 2.91
C ARG A 359 -11.27 6.81 1.82
N LEU A 360 -10.24 5.98 1.78
CA LEU A 360 -9.23 5.99 0.72
C LEU A 360 -9.77 5.33 -0.55
N ASP A 361 -10.31 4.11 -0.46
CA ASP A 361 -11.10 3.45 -1.50
C ASP A 361 -12.18 4.40 -2.03
N ALA A 362 -13.01 5.01 -1.17
CA ALA A 362 -14.05 5.95 -1.61
C ALA A 362 -13.51 7.21 -2.30
N SER A 363 -12.46 7.85 -1.75
CA SER A 363 -11.84 9.03 -2.40
C SER A 363 -11.19 8.70 -3.75
N LEU A 364 -10.65 7.49 -3.91
CA LEU A 364 -10.11 6.94 -5.15
C LEU A 364 -11.17 6.33 -6.08
N GLY A 365 -12.45 6.40 -5.71
CA GLY A 365 -13.59 5.97 -6.53
C GLY A 365 -13.84 4.46 -6.55
N ILE A 366 -13.27 3.70 -5.62
CA ILE A 366 -13.38 2.25 -5.46
C ILE A 366 -14.52 1.96 -4.46
N THR A 367 -15.78 2.14 -4.87
CA THR A 367 -16.92 2.04 -3.93
C THR A 367 -17.74 0.78 -4.10
N GLU A 368 -18.20 0.52 -5.32
CA GLU A 368 -19.16 -0.54 -5.61
C GLU A 368 -18.52 -1.96 -5.57
N ARG A 369 -19.38 -2.98 -5.61
CA ARG A 369 -19.05 -4.42 -5.61
C ARG A 369 -20.05 -5.18 -6.50
N ILE A 370 -19.69 -6.37 -6.97
CA ILE A 370 -20.56 -7.28 -7.74
C ILE A 370 -20.94 -8.49 -6.88
N ALA A 371 -19.95 -9.15 -6.27
CA ALA A 371 -20.18 -10.36 -5.50
C ALA A 371 -20.71 -10.01 -4.09
N SER A 372 -21.91 -10.52 -3.76
CA SER A 372 -22.46 -10.43 -2.42
C SER A 372 -21.81 -11.48 -1.50
N SER A 373 -20.80 -11.08 -0.74
CA SER A 373 -20.22 -11.93 0.32
C SER A 373 -21.30 -12.31 1.33
N MET A 374 -21.48 -13.61 1.60
CA MET A 374 -22.48 -14.09 2.58
C MET A 374 -22.16 -13.60 4.00
N THR A 375 -20.88 -13.62 4.34
CA THR A 375 -20.34 -13.09 5.60
C THR A 375 -19.05 -12.34 5.27
N ALA A 376 -18.93 -11.08 5.67
CA ALA A 376 -17.70 -10.31 5.49
C ALA A 376 -16.62 -10.77 6.47
N TRP A 377 -15.35 -10.78 6.07
CA TRP A 377 -14.24 -11.34 6.83
C TRP A 377 -12.90 -10.67 6.49
N THR A 378 -12.04 -10.50 7.48
CA THR A 378 -10.71 -9.88 7.33
C THR A 378 -9.61 -10.95 7.21
N GLY A 379 -8.44 -10.58 6.66
CA GLY A 379 -7.27 -11.46 6.67
C GLY A 379 -5.97 -10.73 6.32
N ASP A 380 -4.94 -10.94 7.14
CA ASP A 380 -3.65 -10.26 7.02
C ASP A 380 -2.89 -10.65 5.74
N MET A 381 -2.66 -9.67 4.88
CA MET A 381 -1.81 -9.81 3.70
C MET A 381 -0.32 -9.62 4.03
N ARG A 382 0.54 -10.43 3.40
CA ARG A 382 2.00 -10.20 3.33
C ARG A 382 2.73 -10.15 4.69
N LYS A 383 2.22 -10.84 5.73
CA LYS A 383 2.97 -11.12 6.98
C LYS A 383 4.38 -11.62 6.65
N ARG A 384 4.49 -12.55 5.69
CA ARG A 384 5.74 -12.87 4.99
C ARG A 384 5.63 -12.51 3.52
N TYR A 385 6.76 -12.14 2.89
CA TYR A 385 6.80 -11.90 1.44
C TYR A 385 6.62 -13.20 0.62
N THR A 386 6.85 -14.37 1.21
CA THR A 386 6.57 -15.68 0.61
C THR A 386 5.11 -16.13 0.76
N ASP A 387 4.28 -15.38 1.48
CA ASP A 387 2.82 -15.60 1.52
C ASP A 387 2.11 -14.95 0.31
N PHE A 388 2.82 -14.13 -0.48
CA PHE A 388 2.30 -13.51 -1.71
C PHE A 388 3.16 -13.97 -2.89
N GLN A 389 2.67 -14.94 -3.65
CA GLN A 389 3.40 -15.60 -4.74
C GLN A 389 2.78 -15.22 -6.09
N VAL A 390 3.62 -14.88 -7.08
CA VAL A 390 3.16 -14.41 -8.40
C VAL A 390 3.89 -15.16 -9.51
N TYR A 391 3.12 -15.81 -10.37
CA TYR A 391 3.62 -16.65 -11.47
C TYR A 391 3.14 -16.09 -12.81
N GLU A 392 4.07 -15.76 -13.69
CA GLU A 392 3.74 -15.23 -15.02
C GLU A 392 3.01 -16.29 -15.89
N ILE A 393 1.93 -15.89 -16.57
CA ILE A 393 1.21 -16.76 -17.51
C ILE A 393 1.66 -16.44 -18.94
N ASN A 394 2.21 -17.44 -19.61
CA ASN A 394 2.67 -17.34 -21.01
C ASN A 394 1.48 -17.17 -21.97
N LYS A 395 1.74 -16.77 -23.23
CA LYS A 395 0.67 -16.59 -24.25
C LYS A 395 -0.08 -17.86 -24.66
N ASP A 396 0.43 -19.03 -24.31
CA ASP A 396 -0.23 -20.34 -24.48
C ASP A 396 -1.12 -20.74 -23.29
N GLY A 397 -1.23 -19.88 -22.27
CA GLY A 397 -1.96 -20.15 -21.02
C GLY A 397 -1.16 -20.93 -19.98
N SER A 398 0.09 -21.30 -20.25
CA SER A 398 0.91 -22.05 -19.29
C SER A 398 1.46 -21.16 -18.16
N VAL A 399 1.30 -21.62 -16.92
CA VAL A 399 1.82 -20.96 -15.71
C VAL A 399 3.31 -21.22 -15.57
N LEU A 400 4.11 -20.16 -15.44
CA LEU A 400 5.55 -20.25 -15.32
C LEU A 400 6.01 -20.51 -13.89
N HIS A 401 6.44 -21.74 -13.63
CA HIS A 401 7.24 -22.12 -12.46
C HIS A 401 8.71 -22.30 -12.83
N LEU A 402 9.61 -21.93 -11.92
CA LEU A 402 11.02 -22.32 -11.95
C LEU A 402 11.14 -23.81 -11.59
N LYS A 403 11.74 -24.62 -12.47
CA LYS A 403 11.79 -26.09 -12.30
C LYS A 403 13.20 -26.63 -12.05
N GLU A 404 14.21 -26.11 -12.75
CA GLU A 404 15.61 -26.52 -12.58
C GLU A 404 16.56 -25.32 -12.66
N THR A 405 17.48 -25.22 -11.68
CA THR A 405 18.48 -24.12 -11.60
C THR A 405 19.84 -24.53 -12.17
N ARG A 406 19.96 -25.76 -12.67
CA ARG A 406 21.15 -26.31 -13.31
C ARG A 406 21.10 -26.07 -14.82
N LEU A 407 22.24 -26.22 -15.48
CA LEU A 407 22.25 -26.39 -16.93
C LEU A 407 21.59 -27.73 -17.28
N PRO A 408 20.83 -27.82 -18.39
CA PRO A 408 20.46 -29.13 -18.93
C PRO A 408 21.73 -29.92 -19.22
N PRO A 409 21.72 -31.26 -19.05
CA PRO A 409 22.84 -32.07 -19.52
C PRO A 409 23.01 -31.87 -21.03
N PRO A 410 24.25 -31.90 -21.57
CA PRO A 410 24.42 -31.88 -23.01
C PRO A 410 23.62 -33.04 -23.63
N PRO A 411 23.03 -32.87 -24.83
CA PRO A 411 22.41 -33.97 -25.53
C PRO A 411 23.42 -35.11 -25.64
N LYS A 412 23.02 -36.32 -25.24
CA LYS A 412 23.88 -37.49 -25.41
C LYS A 412 24.08 -37.67 -26.91
N ASP A 413 25.31 -37.57 -27.39
CA ASP A 413 25.66 -37.98 -28.74
C ASP A 413 25.23 -39.44 -28.92
N THR A 414 24.20 -39.66 -29.73
CA THR A 414 23.80 -41.00 -30.18
C THR A 414 24.73 -41.45 -31.30
N THR A 415 26.03 -41.48 -31.02
CA THR A 415 27.03 -42.15 -31.85
C THR A 415 26.71 -43.65 -31.80
N PRO A 416 26.44 -44.32 -32.93
CA PRO A 416 26.27 -45.76 -32.95
C PRO A 416 27.54 -46.43 -32.40
N ALA A 417 27.38 -47.53 -31.66
CA ALA A 417 28.52 -48.25 -31.09
C ALA A 417 29.41 -48.82 -32.21
N LEU A 418 30.67 -48.39 -32.25
CA LEU A 418 31.69 -49.01 -33.10
C LEU A 418 32.03 -50.40 -32.56
N PRO A 419 31.94 -51.47 -33.38
CA PRO A 419 32.40 -52.80 -32.99
C PRO A 419 33.93 -52.85 -32.88
N PRO A 420 34.50 -53.83 -32.16
CA PRO A 420 35.95 -53.96 -31.98
C PRO A 420 36.67 -54.27 -33.31
N PRO A 421 37.96 -53.88 -33.45
CA PRO A 421 38.67 -53.93 -34.72
C PRO A 421 39.08 -55.36 -35.13
N PRO A 422 38.83 -55.78 -36.39
CA PRO A 422 39.40 -57.01 -36.96
C PRO A 422 40.86 -56.82 -37.42
N PRO A 423 41.64 -57.93 -37.59
CA PRO A 423 43.01 -57.89 -38.11
C PRO A 423 43.06 -57.46 -39.60
N PRO A 424 44.24 -57.02 -40.09
CA PRO A 424 44.37 -56.44 -41.43
C PRO A 424 44.11 -57.44 -42.57
N ALA A 425 43.50 -56.94 -43.65
CA ALA A 425 42.97 -57.71 -44.77
C ALA A 425 43.99 -57.95 -45.91
N PRO A 426 43.65 -58.84 -46.85
CA PRO A 426 44.02 -58.70 -48.26
C PRO A 426 42.79 -58.45 -49.17
N VAL A 427 42.80 -57.28 -49.81
CA VAL A 427 42.46 -56.93 -51.22
C VAL A 427 41.48 -57.81 -52.05
N VAL A 428 40.66 -57.13 -52.90
CA VAL A 428 40.15 -57.51 -54.26
C VAL A 428 38.61 -57.41 -54.48
N GLU A 429 38.20 -56.31 -55.17
CA GLU A 429 37.24 -56.17 -56.30
C GLU A 429 35.67 -56.30 -56.27
N GLU A 430 35.08 -55.51 -57.20
CA GLU A 430 33.80 -55.54 -57.97
C GLU A 430 32.34 -55.42 -57.43
N LYS A 431 31.73 -54.25 -57.73
CA LYS A 431 30.51 -53.94 -58.55
C LYS A 431 29.19 -54.77 -58.51
N LYS A 432 28.04 -54.02 -58.42
CA LYS A 432 26.93 -53.84 -59.43
C LYS A 432 25.45 -54.16 -59.01
N ALA A 433 24.49 -53.55 -59.74
CA ALA A 433 23.00 -53.70 -59.79
C ALA A 433 22.18 -53.12 -58.59
N GLU A 434 20.97 -52.52 -58.70
CA GLU A 434 19.75 -52.64 -59.58
C GLU A 434 18.78 -53.79 -59.18
N GLU A 435 17.44 -53.78 -59.39
CA GLU A 435 16.53 -52.96 -60.23
C GLU A 435 15.53 -52.05 -59.44
N ALA A 436 14.20 -52.03 -59.74
CA ALA A 436 13.25 -50.95 -59.33
C ALA A 436 11.74 -51.39 -59.23
N LYS A 437 10.80 -50.53 -59.69
CA LYS A 437 9.32 -50.64 -59.90
C LYS A 437 8.38 -50.16 -58.76
N THR A 438 7.36 -49.29 -58.92
CA THR A 438 6.27 -49.02 -59.94
C THR A 438 5.06 -49.97 -59.82
N GLU A 439 3.82 -49.72 -60.29
CA GLU A 439 3.08 -48.72 -61.14
C GLU A 439 1.64 -48.58 -60.53
N ASP A 440 0.74 -47.60 -60.75
CA ASP A 440 0.70 -46.24 -61.34
C ASP A 440 -0.53 -45.49 -60.68
N ALA A 441 -1.50 -44.69 -61.19
CA ALA A 441 -1.92 -44.21 -62.51
C ALA A 441 -2.89 -42.97 -62.50
N ALA A 442 -3.24 -42.52 -63.71
CA ALA A 442 -4.38 -41.70 -64.21
C ALA A 442 -5.74 -41.73 -63.45
N GLN A 443 -6.73 -40.82 -63.60
CA GLN A 443 -7.04 -39.54 -64.34
C GLN A 443 -8.42 -39.02 -63.81
N ASN A 444 -9.07 -37.88 -64.13
CA ASN A 444 -8.90 -36.62 -64.91
C ASN A 444 -9.77 -35.53 -64.16
N GLU A 445 -10.38 -34.41 -64.59
CA GLU A 445 -10.58 -33.48 -65.76
C GLU A 445 -11.29 -32.22 -65.14
N ASP A 446 -11.42 -31.00 -65.69
CA ASP A 446 -10.60 -30.09 -66.52
C ASP A 446 -11.24 -28.65 -66.37
N LYS A 447 -10.44 -27.58 -66.45
CA LYS A 447 -10.67 -26.35 -67.28
C LYS A 447 -9.87 -25.10 -66.88
N THR A 448 -9.08 -24.62 -67.86
CA THR A 448 -8.62 -23.24 -68.11
C THR A 448 -7.82 -22.53 -67.00
N ALA A 449 -6.47 -22.40 -67.05
CA ALA A 449 -5.55 -21.79 -68.05
C ALA A 449 -5.43 -20.25 -67.92
N ALA A 450 -4.28 -19.58 -68.11
CA ALA A 450 -2.93 -19.99 -68.58
C ALA A 450 -1.86 -18.99 -68.02
N ALA A 451 -0.52 -19.13 -68.11
CA ALA A 451 0.40 -20.19 -68.58
C ALA A 451 1.82 -20.02 -67.96
N VAL A 452 2.60 -21.12 -67.87
CA VAL A 452 3.99 -21.33 -68.39
C VAL A 452 4.98 -20.13 -68.42
N SER A 453 6.26 -20.19 -67.99
CA SER A 453 7.23 -21.31 -68.00
C SER A 453 8.25 -21.35 -66.84
N THR A 454 8.91 -22.51 -66.70
CA THR A 454 10.15 -22.75 -65.94
C THR A 454 11.33 -21.87 -66.36
N SER A 455 12.20 -21.50 -65.41
CA SER A 455 13.53 -20.94 -65.66
C SER A 455 14.64 -21.98 -65.45
N ALA A 456 15.65 -21.96 -66.32
CA ALA A 456 16.87 -22.77 -66.20
C ALA A 456 17.95 -22.03 -65.39
N VAL A 457 19.04 -22.73 -65.03
CA VAL A 457 20.18 -22.13 -64.33
C VAL A 457 21.06 -21.35 -65.31
N GLU A 458 21.01 -20.02 -65.23
CA GLU A 458 21.99 -19.14 -65.86
C GLU A 458 23.11 -18.71 -64.89
N LYS A 459 24.25 -18.33 -65.46
CA LYS A 459 25.40 -17.79 -64.71
C LYS A 459 25.16 -16.30 -64.40
N PRO A 460 25.71 -15.75 -63.30
CA PRO A 460 25.60 -14.32 -63.03
C PRO A 460 26.25 -13.50 -64.15
N VAL A 461 25.45 -12.62 -64.77
CA VAL A 461 25.92 -11.64 -65.76
C VAL A 461 26.55 -10.45 -65.01
N VAL A 462 27.75 -10.06 -65.40
CA VAL A 462 28.43 -8.86 -64.86
C VAL A 462 27.77 -7.61 -65.47
N PRO A 463 27.40 -6.59 -64.67
CA PRO A 463 26.87 -5.35 -65.22
C PRO A 463 27.92 -4.62 -66.08
N GLU A 464 27.60 -4.39 -67.35
CA GLU A 464 28.41 -3.52 -68.21
C GLU A 464 28.22 -2.05 -67.82
N ILE A 465 29.33 -1.32 -67.64
CA ILE A 465 29.32 0.11 -67.31
C ILE A 465 29.34 0.91 -68.62
N PRO A 466 28.46 1.91 -68.81
CA PRO A 466 28.48 2.75 -70.01
C PRO A 466 29.84 3.41 -70.25
N ALA A 467 30.30 3.42 -71.50
CA ALA A 467 31.58 4.04 -71.88
C ALA A 467 31.63 5.54 -71.55
N GLU A 468 30.49 6.24 -71.57
CA GLU A 468 30.35 7.64 -71.18
C GLU A 468 30.68 7.88 -69.70
N ASP A 469 30.32 6.95 -68.81
CA ASP A 469 30.59 7.04 -67.37
C ASP A 469 32.09 6.77 -67.07
N LEU A 470 32.74 5.89 -67.83
CA LEU A 470 34.19 5.70 -67.75
C LEU A 470 34.95 6.91 -68.30
N ALA A 471 34.50 7.51 -69.41
CA ALA A 471 35.05 8.75 -69.94
C ALA A 471 34.92 9.93 -68.97
N ALA A 472 33.83 10.00 -68.19
CA ALA A 472 33.64 10.99 -67.13
C ALA A 472 34.59 10.83 -65.93
N ILE A 473 35.07 9.61 -65.65
CA ILE A 473 36.12 9.38 -64.64
C ILE A 473 37.50 9.72 -65.22
N ALA A 474 37.77 9.32 -66.46
CA ALA A 474 39.04 9.58 -67.14
C ALA A 474 39.31 11.09 -67.31
N SER A 475 38.27 11.88 -67.65
CA SER A 475 38.40 13.35 -67.79
C SER A 475 38.61 14.10 -66.48
N LEU A 476 38.28 13.48 -65.34
CA LEU A 476 38.55 14.01 -63.98
C LEU A 476 39.90 13.52 -63.40
N THR A 477 40.54 12.52 -64.01
CA THR A 477 41.83 11.96 -63.54
C THR A 477 42.73 11.54 -64.71
N ASN A 478 42.70 10.27 -65.09
CA ASN A 478 43.35 9.70 -66.26
C ASN A 478 42.70 8.35 -66.62
N GLU A 479 42.92 7.88 -67.84
CA GLU A 479 42.38 6.60 -68.32
C GLU A 479 42.88 5.40 -67.49
N ASP A 480 44.13 5.42 -67.00
CA ASP A 480 44.68 4.32 -66.19
C ASP A 480 43.89 4.12 -64.89
N PHE A 481 43.51 5.19 -64.19
CA PHE A 481 42.76 5.09 -62.93
C PHE A 481 41.30 4.65 -63.18
N ALA A 482 40.68 5.12 -64.27
CA ALA A 482 39.36 4.65 -64.70
C ALA A 482 39.37 3.13 -65.00
N ASN A 483 40.40 2.65 -65.71
CA ASN A 483 40.59 1.24 -66.03
C ASN A 483 40.90 0.38 -64.78
N GLN A 484 41.68 0.90 -63.83
CA GLN A 484 41.92 0.23 -62.54
C GLN A 484 40.64 0.09 -61.70
N LEU A 485 39.77 1.10 -61.69
CA LEU A 485 38.46 1.04 -61.04
C LEU A 485 37.53 0.01 -61.69
N LEU A 486 37.54 -0.09 -63.03
CA LEU A 486 36.78 -1.11 -63.76
C LEU A 486 37.27 -2.53 -63.42
N ALA A 487 38.60 -2.76 -63.42
CA ALA A 487 39.19 -4.05 -63.07
C ALA A 487 38.88 -4.46 -61.61
N LEU A 488 38.92 -3.50 -60.68
CA LEU A 488 38.44 -3.70 -59.31
C LEU A 488 36.97 -4.14 -59.29
N TYR A 489 36.08 -3.39 -59.95
CA TYR A 489 34.64 -3.69 -59.95
C TYR A 489 34.31 -5.07 -60.55
N GLN A 490 34.96 -5.44 -61.65
CA GLN A 490 34.81 -6.76 -62.27
C GLN A 490 35.28 -7.88 -61.34
N THR A 491 36.40 -7.70 -60.63
CA THR A 491 36.92 -8.69 -59.68
C THR A 491 35.96 -8.91 -58.50
N ILE A 492 35.43 -7.83 -57.91
CA ILE A 492 34.45 -7.88 -56.79
C ILE A 492 33.12 -8.52 -57.23
N SER A 493 32.71 -8.27 -58.47
CA SER A 493 31.49 -8.84 -59.06
C SER A 493 31.63 -10.33 -59.34
N ALA A 494 32.85 -10.84 -59.54
CA ALA A 494 33.14 -12.27 -59.72
C ALA A 494 33.33 -13.01 -58.37
N ASP A 495 34.02 -12.42 -57.39
CA ASP A 495 34.13 -12.94 -56.02
C ASP A 495 34.10 -11.82 -54.97
N GLN A 496 33.04 -11.80 -54.18
CA GLN A 496 32.81 -10.82 -53.11
C GLN A 496 33.82 -10.91 -51.94
N ASN A 497 34.66 -11.95 -51.88
CA ASN A 497 35.71 -12.12 -50.88
C ASN A 497 37.14 -11.99 -51.46
N ALA A 498 37.28 -11.63 -52.74
CA ALA A 498 38.58 -11.45 -53.37
C ALA A 498 39.42 -10.38 -52.65
N LYS A 499 40.72 -10.66 -52.46
CA LYS A 499 41.69 -9.67 -52.00
C LYS A 499 42.26 -8.91 -53.20
N THR A 500 41.91 -7.64 -53.31
CA THR A 500 42.41 -6.74 -54.35
C THR A 500 43.26 -5.63 -53.75
N ASP A 501 44.35 -5.27 -54.42
CA ASP A 501 45.16 -4.10 -54.05
C ASP A 501 44.45 -2.78 -54.39
N PRO A 502 44.72 -1.68 -53.65
CA PRO A 502 44.01 -0.42 -53.83
C PRO A 502 44.54 0.39 -55.03
N ALA A 503 43.64 0.79 -55.93
CA ALA A 503 43.96 1.73 -57.00
C ALA A 503 44.22 3.14 -56.42
N THR A 504 45.14 3.90 -57.01
CA THR A 504 45.50 5.25 -56.55
C THR A 504 45.61 6.21 -57.73
N SER A 505 44.95 7.37 -57.64
CA SER A 505 44.97 8.40 -58.69
C SER A 505 46.30 9.17 -58.70
N PRO A 506 46.57 9.96 -59.76
CA PRO A 506 47.51 11.09 -59.67
C PRO A 506 47.15 12.04 -58.51
N ILE A 507 48.12 12.86 -58.09
CA ILE A 507 47.88 13.94 -57.12
C ILE A 507 46.92 14.96 -57.75
N MET A 508 45.88 15.35 -57.01
CA MET A 508 44.90 16.35 -57.44
C MET A 508 44.90 17.51 -56.44
N ASP A 509 45.29 18.70 -56.87
CA ASP A 509 45.31 19.89 -56.00
C ASP A 509 43.94 20.56 -55.88
N ASP A 510 43.09 20.47 -56.91
CA ASP A 510 41.76 21.05 -56.92
C ASP A 510 40.82 20.27 -55.97
N LYS A 511 40.14 20.99 -55.08
CA LYS A 511 39.19 20.44 -54.11
C LYS A 511 37.86 20.06 -54.76
N ASP A 512 37.43 20.78 -55.78
CA ASP A 512 36.12 20.60 -56.40
C ASP A 512 36.16 19.46 -57.41
N GLN A 513 37.24 19.32 -58.19
CA GLN A 513 37.47 18.13 -59.03
C GLN A 513 37.53 16.83 -58.19
N ARG A 514 38.26 16.83 -57.07
CA ARG A 514 38.27 15.69 -56.13
C ARG A 514 36.86 15.39 -55.59
N SER A 515 36.09 16.42 -55.24
CA SER A 515 34.72 16.28 -54.75
C SER A 515 33.77 15.71 -55.81
N GLN A 516 33.95 16.08 -57.08
CA GLN A 516 33.22 15.52 -58.22
C GLN A 516 33.62 14.05 -58.47
N LEU A 517 34.91 13.71 -58.42
CA LEU A 517 35.36 12.33 -58.59
C LEU A 517 34.77 11.39 -57.53
N HIS A 518 34.79 11.79 -56.25
CA HIS A 518 34.16 11.03 -55.16
C HIS A 518 32.65 10.79 -55.40
N GLN A 519 31.95 11.76 -56.01
CA GLN A 519 30.53 11.60 -56.35
C GLN A 519 30.32 10.69 -57.56
N SER A 520 31.11 10.86 -58.63
CA SER A 520 31.06 10.04 -59.84
C SER A 520 31.37 8.56 -59.55
N VAL A 521 32.46 8.26 -58.85
CA VAL A 521 32.81 6.87 -58.46
C VAL A 521 31.69 6.25 -57.61
N ARG A 522 31.12 7.01 -56.68
CA ARG A 522 30.03 6.52 -55.82
C ARG A 522 28.73 6.24 -56.60
N ARG A 523 28.40 7.07 -57.59
CA ARG A 523 27.25 6.88 -58.51
C ARG A 523 27.47 5.66 -59.40
N ILE A 524 28.60 5.61 -60.10
CA ILE A 524 28.88 4.62 -61.16
C ILE A 524 29.03 3.21 -60.57
N PHE A 525 29.74 3.06 -59.45
CA PHE A 525 29.99 1.75 -58.84
C PHE A 525 29.04 1.40 -57.68
N ASN A 526 27.88 2.08 -57.58
CA ASN A 526 26.84 1.84 -56.56
C ASN A 526 27.35 1.69 -55.11
N SER A 527 28.36 2.49 -54.73
CA SER A 527 29.07 2.42 -53.43
C SER A 527 29.78 1.08 -53.11
N ALA A 528 30.04 0.21 -54.08
CA ALA A 528 30.87 -1.00 -53.89
C ALA A 528 32.37 -0.68 -53.72
N ILE A 529 32.81 0.44 -54.30
CA ILE A 529 34.14 1.02 -54.13
C ILE A 529 34.00 2.32 -53.31
N ASP A 530 34.76 2.41 -52.22
CA ASP A 530 34.93 3.62 -51.41
C ASP A 530 36.22 4.34 -51.83
N THR A 531 36.26 5.66 -51.67
CA THR A 531 37.39 6.50 -52.11
C THR A 531 37.77 7.51 -51.04
N SER A 532 39.06 7.56 -50.72
CA SER A 532 39.60 8.43 -49.66
C SER A 532 40.82 9.19 -50.17
N THR A 533 40.86 10.52 -49.97
CA THR A 533 42.06 11.31 -50.22
C THR A 533 43.13 11.02 -49.18
N ASP A 534 44.35 10.74 -49.62
CA ASP A 534 45.55 10.55 -48.79
C ASP A 534 46.19 11.92 -48.47
N PRO A 535 47.02 12.08 -47.41
CA PRO A 535 47.66 13.37 -47.08
C PRO A 535 48.56 13.96 -48.19
N THR A 536 48.91 13.15 -49.19
CA THR A 536 49.61 13.54 -50.42
C THR A 536 48.73 14.22 -51.47
N GLY A 537 47.40 14.24 -51.29
CA GLY A 537 46.43 14.84 -52.22
C GLY A 537 45.91 13.88 -53.31
N ALA A 538 46.46 12.68 -53.43
CA ALA A 538 45.96 11.62 -54.29
C ALA A 538 44.71 10.93 -53.70
N ILE A 539 43.86 10.36 -54.54
CA ILE A 539 42.67 9.59 -54.13
C ILE A 539 42.96 8.09 -54.23
N VAL A 540 42.80 7.39 -53.11
CA VAL A 540 42.94 5.94 -53.00
C VAL A 540 41.56 5.29 -52.99
N ALA A 541 41.34 4.34 -53.90
CA ALA A 541 40.11 3.58 -54.03
C ALA A 541 40.23 2.20 -53.37
N ARG A 542 39.19 1.75 -52.65
CA ARG A 542 39.18 0.51 -51.87
C ARG A 542 37.83 -0.20 -51.94
N VAL A 543 37.85 -1.52 -51.91
CA VAL A 543 36.64 -2.37 -51.87
C VAL A 543 35.93 -2.27 -50.52
N VAL A 544 34.60 -2.14 -50.54
CA VAL A 544 33.77 -2.20 -49.33
C VAL A 544 33.24 -3.62 -49.12
N PRO A 545 33.80 -4.42 -48.18
CA PRO A 545 33.16 -5.68 -47.80
C PRO A 545 31.78 -5.39 -47.17
N PRO A 546 30.75 -6.22 -47.42
CA PRO A 546 29.35 -5.90 -47.14
C PRO A 546 29.11 -5.63 -45.64
N ARG A 547 28.99 -4.33 -45.30
CA ARG A 547 28.81 -3.87 -43.92
C ARG A 547 27.35 -3.92 -43.51
N GLY A 548 27.02 -4.88 -42.62
CA GLY A 548 25.79 -4.81 -41.82
C GLY A 548 25.70 -3.47 -41.07
N LYS A 549 24.52 -2.84 -41.11
CA LYS A 549 24.29 -1.47 -40.61
C LYS A 549 24.61 -1.35 -39.11
N GLY A 550 25.59 -0.50 -38.77
CA GLY A 550 25.95 -0.15 -37.39
C GLY A 550 26.42 1.30 -37.31
N LYS A 551 25.85 2.10 -36.40
CA LYS A 551 26.15 3.53 -36.24
C LYS A 551 27.61 3.77 -35.85
N GLY A 552 28.21 4.86 -36.34
CA GLY A 552 29.57 5.27 -36.00
C GLY A 552 29.67 6.05 -34.69
N THR A 553 30.90 6.16 -34.16
CA THR A 553 31.22 6.96 -32.97
C THR A 553 32.58 7.64 -33.15
N ARG A 554 32.63 8.96 -32.87
CA ARG A 554 33.82 9.80 -32.66
C ARG A 554 33.54 10.63 -31.40
N GLY A 555 34.46 10.90 -30.49
CA GLY A 555 35.84 10.43 -30.34
C GLY A 555 36.53 11.08 -29.11
N GLY A 556 37.66 10.53 -28.66
CA GLY A 556 38.37 10.93 -27.42
C GLY A 556 38.79 9.66 -26.66
N ARG A 557 40.07 9.28 -26.56
CA ARG A 557 41.25 9.93 -25.92
C ARG A 557 41.11 10.06 -24.40
N ASP A 558 42.09 9.65 -23.58
CA ASP A 558 43.28 8.80 -23.81
C ASP A 558 43.68 8.23 -22.43
N ASN A 559 44.02 6.93 -22.30
CA ASN A 559 45.05 6.51 -21.35
C ASN A 559 45.60 5.07 -21.54
N ASN A 560 46.75 4.86 -20.88
CA ASN A 560 47.76 3.83 -21.08
C ASN A 560 47.38 2.38 -20.70
N ASN A 561 48.17 1.44 -21.22
CA ASN A 561 48.46 0.06 -20.78
C ASN A 561 48.03 -0.32 -19.33
N ASN A 562 47.55 -1.53 -19.01
CA ASN A 562 48.11 -2.83 -19.44
C ASN A 562 47.12 -4.01 -19.24
N SER A 563 47.45 -5.18 -19.81
CA SER A 563 47.11 -6.54 -19.34
C SER A 563 45.67 -6.88 -18.90
N ASN A 564 44.79 -7.20 -19.86
CA ASN A 564 44.18 -8.55 -19.89
C ASN A 564 43.56 -8.90 -21.26
N LYS A 565 44.02 -9.98 -21.92
CA LYS A 565 43.42 -10.50 -23.17
C LYS A 565 42.19 -11.38 -22.86
N GLN A 566 41.09 -10.76 -22.45
CA GLN A 566 39.84 -11.50 -22.26
C GLN A 566 39.28 -11.94 -23.63
N LYS A 567 39.34 -13.26 -23.90
CA LYS A 567 38.87 -13.87 -25.17
C LYS A 567 37.41 -13.48 -25.44
N LYS A 568 37.10 -13.01 -26.65
CA LYS A 568 35.71 -12.98 -27.14
C LYS A 568 35.14 -14.40 -27.07
N PRO A 569 33.99 -14.65 -26.40
CA PRO A 569 33.39 -15.97 -26.39
C PRO A 569 32.85 -16.31 -27.78
N LYS A 570 33.42 -17.33 -28.43
CA LYS A 570 32.72 -18.05 -29.50
C LYS A 570 31.69 -18.97 -28.86
N ALA A 571 30.43 -18.85 -29.27
CA ALA A 571 29.43 -19.91 -29.18
C ALA A 571 28.34 -19.65 -30.23
N ARG A 572 28.30 -20.48 -31.28
CA ARG A 572 27.07 -20.89 -31.95
C ARG A 572 27.14 -22.41 -31.98
N ALA A 573 26.22 -23.08 -31.31
CA ALA A 573 25.89 -24.46 -31.66
C ALA A 573 24.99 -24.44 -32.91
N PRO A 574 24.97 -25.48 -33.75
CA PRO A 574 24.00 -25.57 -34.85
C PRO A 574 22.59 -25.75 -34.28
N GLY A 575 21.66 -24.84 -34.61
CA GLY A 575 20.24 -24.95 -34.28
C GLY A 575 19.72 -24.09 -33.12
N GLU A 576 20.59 -23.47 -32.31
CA GLU A 576 20.19 -22.65 -31.16
C GLU A 576 20.07 -21.15 -31.51
N GLY A 577 19.00 -20.49 -31.02
CA GLY A 577 18.66 -19.10 -31.35
C GLY A 577 19.52 -18.03 -30.66
N GLU A 578 19.43 -16.77 -31.11
CA GLU A 578 20.32 -15.69 -30.66
C GLU A 578 20.03 -15.15 -29.24
N TYR A 579 18.87 -15.47 -28.66
CA TYR A 579 18.46 -15.04 -27.33
C TYR A 579 18.45 -16.21 -26.36
N LEU A 580 19.20 -16.07 -25.26
CA LEU A 580 19.10 -16.94 -24.11
C LEU A 580 17.83 -16.56 -23.33
N HIS A 581 16.89 -17.49 -23.24
CA HIS A 581 15.70 -17.41 -22.39
C HIS A 581 15.96 -18.14 -21.07
N PHE A 582 15.51 -17.55 -19.96
CA PHE A 582 15.68 -18.11 -18.62
C PHE A 582 14.54 -17.67 -17.71
N THR A 583 14.11 -18.57 -16.83
CA THR A 583 13.18 -18.24 -15.74
C THR A 583 13.95 -17.46 -14.67
N MET A 584 13.41 -16.32 -14.24
CA MET A 584 13.90 -15.55 -13.09
C MET A 584 12.89 -15.68 -11.95
N TYR A 585 13.35 -16.20 -10.81
CA TYR A 585 12.63 -16.20 -9.54
C TYR A 585 13.26 -15.15 -8.62
N LYS A 586 12.45 -14.30 -7.97
CA LYS A 586 12.94 -13.26 -7.07
C LYS A 586 12.10 -13.17 -5.79
N GLU A 587 12.75 -12.92 -4.66
CA GLU A 587 12.16 -12.83 -3.31
C GLU A 587 12.45 -11.46 -2.70
N ASN A 588 11.39 -10.73 -2.29
CA ASN A 588 11.48 -9.40 -1.67
C ASN A 588 12.30 -8.37 -2.49
N ARG A 589 12.36 -8.54 -3.82
CA ARG A 589 13.19 -7.80 -4.76
C ARG A 589 12.35 -7.13 -5.84
N ASP A 590 12.72 -5.91 -6.16
CA ASP A 590 12.20 -5.22 -7.34
C ASP A 590 12.72 -5.89 -8.63
N THR A 591 11.96 -5.75 -9.71
CA THR A 591 12.31 -6.30 -11.03
C THR A 591 13.54 -5.61 -11.61
N MET A 592 13.64 -4.28 -11.53
CA MET A 592 14.76 -3.52 -12.09
C MET A 592 16.03 -3.67 -11.25
N ASP A 593 15.93 -3.83 -9.93
CA ASP A 593 17.04 -4.27 -9.06
C ASP A 593 17.58 -5.65 -9.50
N ALA A 594 16.69 -6.65 -9.65
CA ALA A 594 17.08 -7.98 -10.12
C ALA A 594 17.76 -7.94 -11.50
N LEU A 595 17.20 -7.19 -12.45
CA LEU A 595 17.80 -6.99 -13.78
C LEU A 595 19.15 -6.25 -13.71
N HIS A 596 19.33 -5.29 -12.80
CA HIS A 596 20.61 -4.60 -12.62
C HIS A 596 21.69 -5.50 -12.01
N GLN A 597 21.33 -6.37 -11.06
CA GLN A 597 22.24 -7.39 -10.53
C GLN A 597 22.69 -8.37 -11.64
N ILE A 598 21.75 -8.85 -12.46
CA ILE A 598 22.03 -9.73 -13.60
C ILE A 598 22.90 -9.03 -14.64
N SER A 599 22.58 -7.78 -15.03
CA SER A 599 23.36 -7.05 -16.03
C SER A 599 24.79 -6.74 -15.53
N LYS A 600 24.96 -6.45 -14.23
CA LYS A 600 26.28 -6.30 -13.61
C LYS A 600 27.09 -7.60 -13.65
N ALA A 601 26.47 -8.75 -13.39
CA ALA A 601 27.12 -10.06 -13.48
C ALA A 601 27.52 -10.43 -14.92
N LEU A 602 26.64 -10.18 -15.89
CA LEU A 602 26.86 -10.47 -17.32
C LEU A 602 27.65 -9.40 -18.08
N ARG A 603 27.99 -8.28 -17.40
CA ARG A 603 28.63 -7.08 -17.97
C ARG A 603 27.85 -6.47 -19.15
N THR A 604 26.52 -6.45 -19.03
CA THR A 604 25.59 -5.85 -20.00
C THR A 604 24.84 -4.66 -19.39
N LYS A 605 24.12 -3.92 -20.23
CA LYS A 605 23.17 -2.89 -19.79
C LYS A 605 21.85 -3.56 -19.37
N PRO A 606 21.11 -3.06 -18.36
CA PRO A 606 19.82 -3.63 -17.96
C PRO A 606 18.81 -3.69 -19.13
N GLN A 607 18.81 -2.69 -20.00
CA GLN A 607 17.95 -2.60 -21.20
C GLN A 607 18.27 -3.67 -22.28
N ALA A 608 19.29 -4.50 -22.09
CA ALA A 608 19.57 -5.65 -22.95
C ALA A 608 18.90 -6.95 -22.46
N ILE A 609 18.18 -6.91 -21.34
CA ILE A 609 17.37 -8.02 -20.82
C ILE A 609 15.90 -7.70 -21.07
N GLY A 610 15.26 -8.45 -21.98
CA GLY A 610 13.83 -8.33 -22.27
C GLY A 610 13.00 -9.13 -21.27
N THR A 611 11.93 -8.54 -20.75
CA THR A 611 10.96 -9.16 -19.82
C THR A 611 9.54 -8.80 -20.26
N ALA A 612 8.56 -9.64 -19.90
CA ALA A 612 7.16 -9.42 -20.32
C ALA A 612 6.39 -8.42 -19.45
N GLY A 613 6.93 -8.02 -18.29
CA GLY A 613 6.34 -7.05 -17.37
C GLY A 613 7.09 -6.98 -16.03
N THR A 614 6.81 -5.93 -15.27
CA THR A 614 7.21 -5.77 -13.87
C THR A 614 6.38 -6.69 -12.95
N LYS A 615 6.97 -7.18 -11.84
CA LYS A 615 6.28 -8.01 -10.83
C LYS A 615 6.56 -7.51 -9.42
N ASP A 616 5.59 -7.64 -8.51
CA ASP A 616 5.62 -7.20 -7.11
C ASP A 616 6.98 -7.31 -6.41
N ARG A 617 7.36 -6.27 -5.66
CA ARG A 617 8.56 -6.30 -4.82
C ARG A 617 8.39 -7.18 -3.58
N ARG A 618 7.35 -6.93 -2.75
CA ARG A 618 7.10 -7.67 -1.49
C ARG A 618 6.38 -9.00 -1.75
N ALA A 619 7.00 -9.83 -2.57
CA ALA A 619 6.47 -11.09 -3.06
C ALA A 619 7.59 -12.10 -3.33
N ALA A 620 7.22 -13.36 -3.58
CA ALA A 620 8.03 -14.34 -4.28
C ALA A 620 7.49 -14.46 -5.72
N THR A 621 8.25 -14.03 -6.73
CA THR A 621 7.73 -13.89 -8.10
C THR A 621 8.57 -14.60 -9.14
N THR A 622 7.92 -15.37 -10.03
CA THR A 622 8.54 -16.07 -11.17
C THR A 622 8.11 -15.42 -12.50
N GLN A 623 9.08 -15.01 -13.31
CA GLN A 623 8.85 -14.40 -14.63
C GLN A 623 9.91 -14.85 -15.65
N ARG A 624 9.61 -14.75 -16.95
CA ARG A 624 10.51 -15.15 -18.03
C ARG A 624 11.33 -13.94 -18.50
N CYS A 625 12.64 -14.14 -18.60
CA CYS A 625 13.59 -13.15 -19.09
C CYS A 625 14.32 -13.67 -20.33
N SER A 626 14.78 -12.74 -21.17
CA SER A 626 15.55 -13.04 -22.38
C SER A 626 16.74 -12.09 -22.54
N ILE A 627 17.87 -12.57 -23.05
CA ILE A 627 19.05 -11.73 -23.31
C ILE A 627 19.85 -12.22 -24.53
N ARG A 628 20.25 -11.29 -25.42
CA ARG A 628 20.94 -11.64 -26.67
C ARG A 628 22.41 -12.01 -26.44
N GLY A 629 22.87 -13.08 -27.10
CA GLY A 629 24.28 -13.42 -27.23
C GLY A 629 25.01 -13.78 -25.94
N GLN A 630 24.28 -14.12 -24.87
CA GLN A 630 24.81 -14.60 -23.60
C GLN A 630 24.64 -16.11 -23.49
N ARG A 631 25.40 -16.75 -22.59
CA ARG A 631 25.32 -18.20 -22.33
C ARG A 631 24.82 -18.48 -20.91
N ALA A 632 24.05 -19.54 -20.76
CA ALA A 632 23.51 -19.97 -19.46
C ALA A 632 24.60 -20.21 -18.40
N ASP A 633 25.81 -20.63 -18.80
CA ASP A 633 26.93 -20.86 -17.87
C ASP A 633 27.49 -19.59 -17.21
N ALA A 634 27.12 -18.40 -17.69
CA ALA A 634 27.43 -17.13 -17.04
C ALA A 634 26.40 -16.78 -15.95
N LEU A 635 25.12 -17.08 -16.18
CA LEU A 635 24.03 -16.89 -15.20
C LEU A 635 24.16 -17.87 -14.02
N VAL A 636 24.39 -19.17 -14.28
CA VAL A 636 24.54 -20.21 -13.25
C VAL A 636 25.72 -19.93 -12.29
N ARG A 637 26.71 -19.13 -12.70
CA ARG A 637 27.85 -18.72 -11.86
C ARG A 637 27.64 -17.37 -11.16
N ALA A 638 26.57 -16.64 -11.46
CA ALA A 638 26.33 -15.32 -10.90
C ALA A 638 25.88 -15.42 -9.43
N ARG A 639 26.57 -14.70 -8.53
CA ARG A 639 26.10 -14.48 -7.16
C ARG A 639 25.10 -13.32 -7.17
N LEU A 640 23.82 -13.64 -7.15
CA LEU A 640 22.69 -12.69 -7.09
C LEU A 640 22.04 -12.76 -5.69
N ASN A 641 21.49 -11.66 -5.20
CA ASN A 641 20.95 -11.56 -3.84
C ASN A 641 19.41 -11.47 -3.87
N GLY A 642 18.73 -12.52 -3.38
CA GLY A 642 17.26 -12.63 -3.45
C GLY A 642 16.74 -12.92 -4.86
N VAL A 643 17.59 -13.43 -5.76
CA VAL A 643 17.25 -13.76 -7.14
C VAL A 643 17.90 -15.09 -7.53
N THR A 644 17.14 -15.99 -8.13
CA THR A 644 17.59 -17.27 -8.69
C THR A 644 17.21 -17.34 -10.17
N THR A 645 18.02 -17.99 -11.00
CA THR A 645 17.75 -18.19 -12.42
C THR A 645 17.85 -19.67 -12.83
N GLY A 646 17.07 -20.06 -13.84
CA GLY A 646 16.95 -21.45 -14.28
C GLY A 646 16.18 -21.63 -15.59
N ASP A 647 15.80 -22.88 -15.88
CA ASP A 647 15.08 -23.32 -17.08
C ASP A 647 15.59 -22.69 -18.39
N TYR A 648 16.90 -22.79 -18.59
CA TYR A 648 17.62 -22.15 -19.69
C TYR A 648 17.35 -22.82 -21.05
N PHE A 649 16.99 -22.03 -22.05
CA PHE A 649 16.94 -22.46 -23.46
C PHE A 649 17.27 -21.29 -24.41
N TYR A 650 17.45 -21.57 -25.70
CA TYR A 650 17.74 -20.54 -26.71
C TYR A 650 16.61 -20.42 -27.73
N ALA A 651 16.26 -19.18 -28.11
CA ALA A 651 15.18 -18.88 -29.05
C ALA A 651 15.56 -17.75 -30.03
N PRO A 652 14.93 -17.66 -31.21
CA PRO A 652 15.25 -16.64 -32.21
C PRO A 652 14.71 -15.24 -31.85
N THR A 653 13.68 -15.16 -31.01
CA THR A 653 13.00 -13.91 -30.61
C THR A 653 13.37 -13.49 -29.18
N PRO A 654 13.44 -12.18 -28.89
CA PRO A 654 13.43 -11.66 -27.53
C PRO A 654 12.02 -11.66 -26.93
N ILE A 655 11.95 -11.35 -25.64
CA ILE A 655 10.70 -11.06 -24.93
C ILE A 655 10.53 -9.54 -24.86
N HIS A 656 9.37 -9.07 -25.32
CA HIS A 656 8.94 -7.68 -25.27
C HIS A 656 7.98 -7.45 -24.11
N LEU A 657 7.75 -6.19 -23.73
CA LEU A 657 6.74 -5.82 -22.75
C LEU A 657 5.34 -6.26 -23.23
N GLY A 658 4.45 -6.64 -22.32
CA GLY A 658 3.12 -7.18 -22.67
C GLY A 658 3.14 -8.56 -23.35
N ALA A 659 4.30 -9.26 -23.37
CA ALA A 659 4.40 -10.60 -23.96
C ALA A 659 3.84 -11.75 -23.09
N HIS A 660 3.06 -11.43 -22.05
CA HIS A 660 2.39 -12.38 -21.16
C HIS A 660 0.85 -12.29 -21.33
N ALA A 661 0.12 -13.33 -20.93
CA ALA A 661 -1.35 -13.34 -20.93
C ALA A 661 -1.93 -12.71 -19.65
N GLY A 662 -1.24 -12.94 -18.53
CA GLY A 662 -1.68 -12.55 -17.20
C GLY A 662 -0.73 -13.08 -16.12
N ASN A 663 -1.20 -13.12 -14.87
CA ASN A 663 -0.44 -13.66 -13.75
C ASN A 663 -1.33 -14.58 -12.90
N GLU A 664 -0.80 -15.74 -12.51
CA GLU A 664 -1.38 -16.55 -11.45
C GLU A 664 -0.85 -16.06 -10.11
N PHE A 665 -1.77 -15.78 -9.19
CA PHE A 665 -1.45 -15.41 -7.82
C PHE A 665 -1.73 -16.61 -6.92
N VAL A 666 -0.82 -16.89 -5.99
CA VAL A 666 -1.10 -17.73 -4.82
C VAL A 666 -0.82 -16.91 -3.58
N ILE A 667 -1.87 -16.59 -2.83
CA ILE A 667 -1.83 -15.63 -1.73
C ILE A 667 -2.37 -16.32 -0.48
N ALA A 668 -1.58 -16.33 0.59
CA ALA A 668 -2.01 -16.75 1.91
C ALA A 668 -2.37 -15.51 2.75
N LEU A 669 -3.66 -15.39 3.07
CA LEU A 669 -4.17 -14.48 4.07
C LEU A 669 -4.06 -15.18 5.43
N LYS A 670 -3.55 -14.47 6.44
CA LYS A 670 -3.35 -14.98 7.80
C LYS A 670 -4.31 -14.32 8.80
N ASP A 671 -4.37 -14.81 10.04
CA ASP A 671 -5.22 -14.29 11.13
C ASP A 671 -6.67 -13.96 10.73
N CYS A 672 -7.30 -14.82 9.91
CA CYS A 672 -8.56 -14.47 9.28
C CYS A 672 -9.73 -14.50 10.27
N LEU A 673 -10.47 -13.39 10.39
CA LEU A 673 -11.60 -13.20 11.32
C LEU A 673 -12.90 -12.91 10.55
N VAL A 674 -14.04 -13.26 11.17
CA VAL A 674 -15.36 -12.83 10.70
C VAL A 674 -15.64 -11.40 11.17
N ALA A 675 -16.01 -10.51 10.26
CA ALA A 675 -16.36 -9.13 10.58
C ALA A 675 -17.62 -9.10 11.46
N GLY A 676 -17.59 -8.30 12.54
CA GLY A 676 -18.67 -8.24 13.53
C GLY A 676 -18.82 -9.47 14.44
N SER A 677 -17.94 -10.48 14.37
CA SER A 677 -17.95 -11.63 15.29
C SER A 677 -16.54 -12.24 15.50
N PRO A 678 -15.60 -11.48 16.11
CA PRO A 678 -14.22 -11.93 16.31
C PRO A 678 -14.08 -13.11 17.29
N ASP A 679 -15.01 -13.25 18.23
CA ASP A 679 -14.97 -14.25 19.32
C ASP A 679 -15.52 -15.64 18.94
N LEU A 680 -15.87 -15.87 17.65
CA LEU A 680 -16.31 -17.18 17.15
C LEU A 680 -15.26 -18.28 17.42
N SER A 681 -15.73 -19.49 17.74
CA SER A 681 -14.83 -20.64 17.95
C SER A 681 -13.97 -20.91 16.70
N PRO A 682 -12.76 -21.48 16.82
CA PRO A 682 -11.92 -21.77 15.66
C PRO A 682 -12.62 -22.63 14.60
N ALA A 683 -13.51 -23.54 15.01
CA ALA A 683 -14.28 -24.39 14.11
C ALA A 683 -15.39 -23.62 13.37
N ASP A 684 -16.19 -22.82 14.09
CA ASP A 684 -17.28 -22.04 13.49
C ASP A 684 -16.74 -20.93 12.57
N ARG A 685 -15.64 -20.29 12.99
CA ARG A 685 -14.89 -19.29 12.22
C ARG A 685 -14.36 -19.89 10.92
N HIS A 686 -13.75 -21.08 11.00
CA HIS A 686 -13.26 -21.81 9.82
C HIS A 686 -14.41 -22.15 8.86
N ALA A 687 -15.55 -22.65 9.36
CA ALA A 687 -16.71 -22.99 8.54
C ALA A 687 -17.33 -21.76 7.85
N GLN A 688 -17.57 -20.66 8.59
CA GLN A 688 -18.15 -19.44 8.03
C GLN A 688 -17.25 -18.78 6.98
N ILE A 689 -15.93 -18.72 7.24
CA ILE A 689 -14.97 -18.21 6.27
C ILE A 689 -14.89 -19.12 5.04
N HIS A 690 -14.85 -20.45 5.22
CA HIS A 690 -14.87 -21.41 4.12
C HIS A 690 -16.08 -21.22 3.21
N ASP A 691 -17.29 -21.16 3.78
CA ASP A 691 -18.51 -21.07 2.97
C ASP A 691 -18.70 -19.69 2.34
N SER A 692 -18.29 -18.60 3.02
CA SER A 692 -18.28 -17.26 2.41
C SER A 692 -17.26 -17.15 1.26
N VAL A 693 -16.04 -17.66 1.44
CA VAL A 693 -15.03 -17.73 0.36
C VAL A 693 -15.53 -18.55 -0.81
N LYS A 694 -16.15 -19.72 -0.55
CA LYS A 694 -16.71 -20.61 -1.57
C LYS A 694 -17.80 -19.94 -2.40
N ALA A 695 -18.78 -19.30 -1.74
CA ALA A 695 -19.86 -18.59 -2.41
C ALA A 695 -19.34 -17.38 -3.22
N THR A 696 -18.44 -16.60 -2.62
CA THR A 696 -17.91 -15.38 -3.24
C THR A 696 -16.98 -15.71 -4.42
N MET A 697 -16.14 -16.75 -4.34
CA MET A 697 -15.35 -17.24 -5.47
C MET A 697 -16.23 -17.74 -6.63
N ALA A 698 -17.32 -18.46 -6.34
CA ALA A 698 -18.24 -18.92 -7.38
C ALA A 698 -18.93 -17.73 -8.11
N SER A 699 -19.28 -16.68 -7.37
CA SER A 699 -19.79 -15.42 -7.93
C SER A 699 -18.73 -14.72 -8.79
N MET A 700 -17.50 -14.54 -8.27
CA MET A 700 -16.39 -13.91 -9.02
C MET A 700 -15.92 -14.71 -10.24
N HIS A 701 -16.09 -16.04 -10.26
CA HIS A 701 -15.78 -16.87 -11.43
C HIS A 701 -16.85 -16.75 -12.53
N SER A 702 -18.12 -16.55 -12.16
CA SER A 702 -19.24 -16.45 -13.09
C SER A 702 -19.50 -15.02 -13.57
N LEU A 703 -19.72 -14.08 -12.65
CA LEU A 703 -20.05 -12.68 -12.94
C LEU A 703 -18.82 -11.77 -12.98
N GLY A 704 -17.72 -12.14 -12.32
CA GLY A 704 -16.54 -11.27 -12.20
C GLY A 704 -16.67 -10.21 -11.11
N TRP A 705 -15.82 -9.17 -11.20
CA TRP A 705 -15.81 -8.01 -10.32
C TRP A 705 -15.43 -6.74 -11.09
N ILE A 706 -15.65 -5.55 -10.51
CA ILE A 706 -15.33 -4.27 -11.16
C ILE A 706 -13.80 -4.11 -11.24
N ASN A 707 -13.32 -3.80 -12.44
CA ASN A 707 -11.91 -3.81 -12.81
C ASN A 707 -11.16 -2.54 -12.38
N TYR A 708 -11.35 -2.09 -11.14
CA TYR A 708 -10.72 -0.88 -10.58
C TYR A 708 -9.19 -0.89 -10.71
N PHE A 709 -8.61 0.31 -10.78
CA PHE A 709 -7.20 0.52 -10.45
C PHE A 709 -7.08 0.54 -8.92
N GLY A 710 -6.32 -0.39 -8.33
CA GLY A 710 -6.15 -0.45 -6.88
C GLY A 710 -5.15 0.58 -6.32
N HIS A 711 -5.11 0.73 -4.99
CA HIS A 711 -4.24 1.64 -4.22
C HIS A 711 -2.81 1.80 -4.76
N GLN A 712 -2.18 0.69 -5.19
CA GLN A 712 -0.83 0.65 -5.75
C GLN A 712 -0.60 1.63 -6.92
N ARG A 713 -1.66 1.97 -7.69
CA ARG A 713 -1.59 2.94 -8.80
C ARG A 713 -1.43 4.39 -8.32
N PHE A 714 -1.94 4.69 -7.14
CA PHE A 714 -2.07 6.05 -6.59
C PHE A 714 -0.93 6.45 -5.65
N GLY A 715 -0.03 5.50 -5.33
CA GLY A 715 1.10 5.70 -4.42
C GLY A 715 0.73 5.50 -2.95
N THR A 716 1.76 5.48 -2.10
CA THR A 716 1.63 5.30 -0.63
C THR A 716 2.22 6.49 0.15
N HIS A 717 2.27 7.66 -0.48
CA HIS A 717 2.73 8.90 0.14
C HIS A 717 1.52 9.81 0.46
N ALA A 718 1.70 10.79 1.33
CA ALA A 718 0.63 11.71 1.75
C ALA A 718 0.02 12.54 0.60
N VAL A 719 0.73 12.69 -0.52
CA VAL A 719 0.24 13.30 -1.75
C VAL A 719 0.13 12.20 -2.82
N GLY A 720 -1.04 12.08 -3.45
CA GLY A 720 -1.34 11.04 -4.42
C GLY A 720 -0.68 11.28 -5.78
N THR A 721 -0.26 10.20 -6.46
CA THR A 721 0.31 10.30 -7.82
C THR A 721 -0.70 10.88 -8.83
N HIS A 722 -2.00 10.71 -8.57
CA HIS A 722 -3.10 11.29 -9.34
C HIS A 722 -3.26 12.80 -9.11
N GLU A 723 -2.91 13.32 -7.93
CA GLU A 723 -2.93 14.76 -7.64
C GLU A 723 -1.79 15.48 -8.37
N VAL A 724 -0.60 14.88 -8.37
CA VAL A 724 0.53 15.32 -9.22
C VAL A 724 0.12 15.31 -10.70
N GLY A 725 -0.52 14.23 -11.16
CA GLY A 725 -1.04 14.12 -12.52
C GLY A 725 -2.05 15.22 -12.87
N ARG A 726 -2.97 15.53 -11.95
CA ARG A 726 -3.96 16.61 -12.07
C ARG A 726 -3.27 17.97 -12.23
N LEU A 727 -2.30 18.29 -11.38
CA LEU A 727 -1.56 19.57 -11.40
C LEU A 727 -0.80 19.77 -12.72
N ILE A 728 -0.10 18.73 -13.21
CA ILE A 728 0.56 18.77 -14.53
C ILE A 728 -0.47 18.99 -15.66
N LEU A 729 -1.65 18.37 -15.58
CA LEU A 729 -2.74 18.54 -16.54
C LEU A 729 -3.49 19.89 -16.40
N GLN A 730 -3.35 20.60 -15.29
CA GLN A 730 -3.83 21.97 -15.10
C GLN A 730 -2.82 23.02 -15.62
N GLU A 731 -1.63 22.58 -16.09
CA GLU A 731 -0.46 23.39 -16.38
C GLU A 731 0.12 24.13 -15.14
N ASP A 732 -0.25 23.68 -13.92
CA ASP A 732 0.37 24.10 -12.65
C ASP A 732 1.63 23.27 -12.36
N PHE A 733 2.71 23.66 -13.02
CA PHE A 733 4.01 23.00 -12.87
C PHE A 733 4.68 23.29 -11.53
N GLU A 734 4.41 24.45 -10.89
CA GLU A 734 4.95 24.79 -9.57
C GLU A 734 4.29 23.93 -8.48
N GLY A 735 2.96 23.84 -8.48
CA GLY A 735 2.20 22.91 -7.64
C GLY A 735 2.65 21.46 -7.83
N ALA A 736 2.79 20.99 -9.07
CA ALA A 736 3.23 19.63 -9.37
C ALA A 736 4.65 19.31 -8.84
N VAL A 737 5.60 20.26 -8.94
CA VAL A 737 6.95 20.10 -8.37
C VAL A 737 6.90 20.08 -6.83
N ASN A 738 6.16 21.00 -6.23
CA ASN A 738 6.01 21.08 -4.77
C ASN A 738 5.31 19.86 -4.17
N ALA A 739 4.37 19.27 -4.92
CA ALA A 739 3.68 18.02 -4.60
C ALA A 739 4.62 16.80 -4.61
N ILE A 740 5.50 16.68 -5.62
CA ILE A 740 6.53 15.62 -5.64
C ILE A 740 7.55 15.81 -4.51
N LEU A 741 7.93 17.06 -4.21
CA LEU A 741 8.84 17.43 -3.13
C LEU A 741 8.16 17.65 -1.76
N ALA A 742 6.94 17.12 -1.57
CA ALA A 742 6.21 17.20 -0.31
C ALA A 742 6.89 16.37 0.80
N TYR A 743 6.89 16.90 2.02
CA TYR A 743 7.43 16.24 3.20
C TYR A 743 6.51 16.41 4.42
N ASP A 744 6.58 15.43 5.33
CA ASP A 744 6.05 15.51 6.69
C ASP A 744 7.12 16.17 7.57
N GLU A 745 6.76 17.27 8.23
CA GLU A 745 7.69 18.08 9.02
C GLU A 745 8.14 17.38 10.31
N ALA A 746 7.26 16.59 10.94
CA ALA A 746 7.59 15.85 12.15
C ALA A 746 8.57 14.69 11.85
N ILE A 747 8.37 13.98 10.73
CA ILE A 747 9.30 12.96 10.26
C ILE A 747 10.63 13.58 9.84
N ALA A 748 10.60 14.72 9.12
CA ALA A 748 11.82 15.40 8.68
C ALA A 748 12.66 15.93 9.85
N LYS A 749 12.02 16.52 10.88
CA LYS A 749 12.68 16.97 12.12
C LYS A 749 13.28 15.81 12.93
N ARG A 750 12.59 14.67 13.03
CA ARG A 750 13.12 13.45 13.69
C ARG A 750 14.32 12.86 12.95
N ALA A 751 14.27 12.83 11.63
CA ALA A 751 15.41 12.42 10.80
C ALA A 751 16.60 13.40 10.91
N ALA A 752 16.35 14.70 10.99
CA ALA A 752 17.38 15.73 11.25
C ALA A 752 18.02 15.59 12.64
N ALA A 753 17.24 15.19 13.65
CA ALA A 753 17.72 14.86 15.00
C ALA A 753 18.52 13.54 15.09
N GLY A 754 18.71 12.83 13.97
CA GLY A 754 19.52 11.60 13.89
C GLY A 754 18.77 10.30 14.22
N GLU A 755 17.43 10.32 14.28
CA GLU A 755 16.65 9.10 14.52
C GLU A 755 16.70 8.16 13.30
N VAL A 756 17.05 6.89 13.51
CA VAL A 756 17.15 5.86 12.45
C VAL A 756 16.22 4.69 12.78
N PRO A 757 15.06 4.56 12.10
CA PRO A 757 14.14 3.44 12.31
C PRO A 757 14.80 2.07 12.09
N GLU A 758 14.45 1.06 12.89
CA GLU A 758 14.99 -0.30 12.72
C GLU A 758 14.72 -0.87 11.31
N GLN A 759 13.51 -0.62 10.80
CA GLN A 759 13.04 -1.19 9.54
C GLN A 759 13.60 -0.41 8.33
N ALA A 760 14.38 -1.08 7.48
CA ALA A 760 15.16 -0.44 6.42
C ALA A 760 14.33 0.37 5.38
N HIS A 761 13.03 0.08 5.22
CA HIS A 761 12.18 0.85 4.31
C HIS A 761 11.83 2.23 4.91
N ALA A 762 11.51 2.30 6.20
CA ALA A 762 11.23 3.54 6.93
C ALA A 762 12.46 4.45 7.05
N ARG A 763 13.68 3.89 7.12
CA ARG A 763 14.94 4.66 7.07
C ARG A 763 15.06 5.50 5.79
N ASP A 764 14.75 4.88 4.65
CA ASP A 764 14.79 5.56 3.35
C ASP A 764 13.73 6.68 3.28
N ASP A 765 12.54 6.48 3.86
CA ASP A 765 11.47 7.48 3.87
C ASP A 765 11.80 8.65 4.83
N PHE A 766 12.34 8.38 6.02
CA PHE A 766 12.92 9.41 6.91
C PHE A 766 13.99 10.25 6.17
N SER A 767 14.89 9.57 5.45
CA SER A 767 15.97 10.20 4.68
C SER A 767 15.45 11.04 3.52
N ARG A 768 14.36 10.60 2.85
CA ARG A 768 13.62 11.36 1.84
C ARG A 768 12.99 12.62 2.42
N HIS A 769 12.29 12.51 3.55
CA HIS A 769 11.64 13.65 4.20
C HIS A 769 12.66 14.72 4.62
N HIS A 770 13.78 14.33 5.24
CA HIS A 770 14.88 15.22 5.56
C HIS A 770 15.47 15.91 4.31
N ALA A 771 15.74 15.15 3.23
CA ALA A 771 16.28 15.71 1.99
C ALA A 771 15.32 16.72 1.31
N CYS A 772 14.01 16.45 1.33
CA CYS A 772 13.02 17.37 0.76
C CYS A 772 12.87 18.65 1.60
N MET A 773 12.88 18.52 2.94
CA MET A 773 12.89 19.64 3.88
C MET A 773 14.07 20.58 3.63
N LEU A 774 15.30 20.04 3.67
CA LEU A 774 16.54 20.80 3.42
C LEU A 774 16.52 21.58 2.10
N PHE A 775 15.97 20.98 1.03
CA PHE A 775 15.88 21.65 -0.27
C PHE A 775 14.78 22.74 -0.30
N ARG A 776 13.61 22.48 0.29
CA ARG A 776 12.48 23.42 0.29
C ARG A 776 12.67 24.61 1.21
N GLU A 777 13.41 24.44 2.31
CA GLU A 777 13.79 25.51 3.24
C GLU A 777 14.98 26.37 2.74
N GLY A 778 15.44 26.13 1.51
CA GLY A 778 16.40 26.97 0.80
C GLY A 778 17.85 26.51 0.84
N GLY A 779 18.12 25.35 1.46
CA GLY A 779 19.45 24.74 1.56
C GLY A 779 20.04 24.27 0.22
N SER A 780 21.24 23.69 0.28
CA SER A 780 21.97 23.30 -0.93
C SER A 780 21.40 22.03 -1.58
N ALA A 781 21.23 22.06 -2.90
CA ALA A 781 20.86 20.87 -3.67
C ALA A 781 21.89 19.73 -3.52
N GLU A 782 23.18 20.05 -3.36
CA GLU A 782 24.22 19.05 -3.11
C GLU A 782 24.11 18.41 -1.72
N GLU A 783 23.48 19.08 -0.77
CA GLU A 783 23.31 18.62 0.60
C GLU A 783 22.08 17.71 0.71
N ALA A 784 20.94 18.16 0.18
CA ALA A 784 19.75 17.34 0.02
C ALA A 784 20.04 16.02 -0.73
N LEU A 785 20.83 16.07 -1.82
CA LEU A 785 21.22 14.88 -2.59
C LEU A 785 22.19 13.92 -1.89
N LYS A 786 22.79 14.29 -0.74
CA LYS A 786 23.56 13.35 0.10
C LYS A 786 22.65 12.48 0.96
N HIS A 787 21.54 13.05 1.43
CA HIS A 787 20.57 12.33 2.27
C HIS A 787 19.55 11.52 1.44
N LEU A 788 19.19 11.98 0.24
CA LEU A 788 18.15 11.34 -0.58
C LEU A 788 18.54 9.94 -1.09
N PRO A 789 17.81 8.86 -0.72
CA PRO A 789 18.09 7.51 -1.21
C PRO A 789 17.89 7.37 -2.72
N ARG A 790 18.76 6.59 -3.38
CA ARG A 790 18.81 6.40 -4.85
C ARG A 790 17.52 5.87 -5.50
N ARG A 791 16.53 5.41 -4.72
CA ARG A 791 15.21 4.99 -5.23
C ARG A 791 14.33 6.18 -5.66
N PHE A 792 14.51 7.33 -5.02
CA PHE A 792 13.73 8.57 -5.23
C PHE A 792 14.25 9.35 -6.43
N SER A 793 14.11 8.76 -7.61
CA SER A 793 14.66 9.27 -8.86
C SER A 793 13.94 10.51 -9.41
N ALA A 794 12.65 10.68 -9.09
CA ALA A 794 11.89 11.88 -9.45
C ALA A 794 12.39 13.10 -8.66
N GLU A 795 12.41 13.00 -7.33
CA GLU A 795 12.96 13.99 -6.41
C GLU A 795 14.44 14.28 -6.73
N SER A 796 15.22 13.24 -7.02
CA SER A 796 16.63 13.37 -7.44
C SER A 796 16.80 14.14 -8.74
N SER A 797 15.85 14.09 -9.68
CA SER A 797 15.87 14.88 -10.91
C SER A 797 15.48 16.33 -10.63
N LEU A 798 14.39 16.55 -9.90
CA LEU A 798 13.88 17.88 -9.55
C LEU A 798 14.91 18.72 -8.77
N ILE A 799 15.45 18.17 -7.67
CA ILE A 799 16.44 18.85 -6.82
C ILE A 799 17.71 19.18 -7.63
N ARG A 800 18.15 18.26 -8.50
CA ARG A 800 19.30 18.50 -9.36
C ARG A 800 19.05 19.60 -10.38
N HIS A 801 17.90 19.58 -11.07
CA HIS A 801 17.58 20.57 -12.10
C HIS A 801 17.44 21.97 -11.49
N LEU A 802 16.61 22.11 -10.46
CA LEU A 802 16.32 23.39 -9.80
C LEU A 802 17.53 23.94 -9.01
N GLY A 803 18.47 23.08 -8.63
CA GLY A 803 19.73 23.46 -8.00
C GLY A 803 20.88 23.80 -8.97
N MET A 804 20.73 23.59 -10.28
CA MET A 804 21.89 23.58 -11.20
C MET A 804 22.27 24.91 -11.85
N SER A 805 21.47 25.99 -11.76
CA SER A 805 21.76 27.24 -12.50
C SER A 805 21.16 28.53 -11.95
N SER A 806 21.78 29.63 -12.39
CA SER A 806 21.62 31.01 -11.92
C SER A 806 20.19 31.56 -11.97
N GLY A 807 19.86 32.41 -10.99
CA GLY A 807 18.78 33.41 -11.05
C GLY A 807 17.46 32.91 -11.64
N PRO A 808 17.15 33.26 -12.91
CA PRO A 808 15.88 32.88 -13.55
C PRO A 808 15.62 31.37 -13.62
N SER A 809 16.64 30.50 -13.65
CA SER A 809 16.45 29.04 -13.72
C SER A 809 15.88 28.43 -12.43
N ARG A 810 15.94 29.14 -11.28
CA ARG A 810 15.45 28.63 -9.99
C ARG A 810 13.91 28.51 -9.91
N ARG A 811 13.19 28.89 -10.98
CA ARG A 811 11.74 28.71 -11.17
C ARG A 811 11.39 27.98 -12.48
N ASP A 812 12.33 27.29 -13.12
CA ASP A 812 11.99 26.45 -14.29
C ASP A 812 11.40 25.10 -13.86
N PHE A 813 10.17 25.15 -13.34
CA PHE A 813 9.41 23.98 -12.94
C PHE A 813 9.09 23.05 -14.13
N THR A 814 8.98 23.63 -15.33
CA THR A 814 8.73 22.89 -16.58
C THR A 814 9.96 22.08 -17.00
N GLY A 815 11.15 22.70 -16.98
CA GLY A 815 12.43 22.03 -17.17
C GLY A 815 12.70 20.98 -16.09
N ALA A 816 12.33 21.27 -14.84
CA ALA A 816 12.45 20.33 -13.74
C ALA A 816 11.59 19.08 -13.96
N LEU A 817 10.29 19.23 -14.27
CA LEU A 817 9.41 18.10 -14.56
C LEU A 817 9.88 17.29 -15.78
N THR A 818 10.30 17.95 -16.86
CA THR A 818 10.82 17.25 -18.07
C THR A 818 12.17 16.55 -17.84
N SER A 819 12.89 16.83 -16.74
CA SER A 819 14.09 16.11 -16.30
C SER A 819 13.82 14.78 -15.58
N ILE A 820 12.58 14.53 -15.14
CA ILE A 820 12.11 13.20 -14.70
C ILE A 820 11.98 12.30 -15.94
N THR A 821 12.22 10.98 -15.86
CA THR A 821 12.16 10.09 -17.03
C THR A 821 10.75 9.99 -17.64
N ARG A 822 10.63 9.84 -18.99
CA ARG A 822 9.33 9.79 -19.73
C ARG A 822 8.31 8.91 -19.01
N GLY A 823 8.68 7.68 -18.67
CA GLY A 823 7.81 6.73 -17.98
C GLY A 823 7.29 7.18 -16.60
N LEU A 824 8.13 7.84 -15.78
CA LEU A 824 7.68 8.38 -14.49
C LEU A 824 6.78 9.61 -14.67
N ARG A 825 7.01 10.44 -15.70
CA ARG A 825 6.07 11.53 -16.06
C ARG A 825 4.72 10.97 -16.47
N SER A 826 4.71 9.98 -17.37
CA SER A 826 3.51 9.25 -17.80
C SER A 826 2.78 8.60 -16.63
N MET A 827 3.49 8.03 -15.64
CA MET A 827 2.88 7.41 -14.46
C MET A 827 1.91 8.34 -13.73
N TYR A 828 2.31 9.59 -13.45
CA TYR A 828 1.46 10.58 -12.78
C TYR A 828 0.22 10.94 -13.63
N LEU A 829 0.43 11.23 -14.92
CA LEU A 829 -0.66 11.58 -15.86
C LEU A 829 -1.69 10.44 -15.98
N HIS A 830 -1.20 9.20 -16.13
CA HIS A 830 -2.05 8.01 -16.16
C HIS A 830 -2.72 7.72 -14.82
N ALA A 831 -2.13 8.06 -13.68
CA ALA A 831 -2.78 7.93 -12.37
C ALA A 831 -4.00 8.86 -12.25
N TYR A 832 -3.97 10.07 -12.82
CA TYR A 832 -5.17 10.90 -12.91
C TYR A 832 -6.24 10.31 -13.83
N GLN A 833 -5.86 9.68 -14.95
CA GLN A 833 -6.82 8.93 -15.78
C GLN A 833 -7.44 7.77 -14.99
N SER A 834 -6.65 6.99 -14.26
CA SER A 834 -7.10 5.90 -13.39
C SER A 834 -8.08 6.38 -12.31
N TYR A 835 -7.83 7.56 -11.73
CA TYR A 835 -8.69 8.19 -10.73
C TYR A 835 -10.09 8.49 -11.30
N VAL A 836 -10.14 9.21 -12.43
CA VAL A 836 -11.42 9.53 -13.10
C VAL A 836 -12.13 8.25 -13.56
N TRP A 837 -11.38 7.25 -14.05
CA TRP A 837 -11.94 5.96 -14.49
C TRP A 837 -12.60 5.18 -13.35
N ASN A 838 -11.98 5.10 -12.17
CA ASN A 838 -12.56 4.43 -11.00
C ASN A 838 -13.91 5.06 -10.61
N HIS A 839 -13.95 6.39 -10.49
CA HIS A 839 -15.18 7.13 -10.18
C HIS A 839 -16.27 6.92 -11.25
N ALA A 840 -15.90 6.94 -12.54
CA ALA A 840 -16.83 6.67 -13.64
C ALA A 840 -17.34 5.21 -13.66
N ALA A 841 -16.50 4.23 -13.32
CA ALA A 841 -16.89 2.82 -13.21
C ALA A 841 -17.88 2.59 -12.06
N SER A 842 -17.62 3.20 -10.88
CA SER A 842 -18.57 3.21 -9.76
C SER A 842 -19.91 3.85 -10.16
N HIS A 843 -19.89 5.00 -10.84
CA HIS A 843 -21.10 5.67 -11.29
C HIS A 843 -21.89 4.83 -12.32
N ARG A 844 -21.20 4.23 -13.30
CA ARG A 844 -21.79 3.31 -14.30
C ARG A 844 -22.42 2.08 -13.66
N TRP A 845 -21.80 1.52 -12.62
CA TRP A 845 -22.37 0.39 -11.89
C TRP A 845 -23.59 0.78 -11.08
N ARG A 846 -23.52 1.90 -10.35
CA ARG A 846 -24.64 2.41 -9.54
C ARG A 846 -25.90 2.75 -10.34
N LEU A 847 -25.76 3.22 -11.59
CA LEU A 847 -26.90 3.59 -12.45
C LEU A 847 -27.61 2.39 -13.10
N TYR A 848 -26.87 1.43 -13.67
CA TYR A 848 -27.46 0.36 -14.50
C TYR A 848 -27.06 -1.06 -14.08
N GLY A 849 -26.05 -1.20 -13.20
CA GLY A 849 -25.49 -2.48 -12.78
C GLY A 849 -24.97 -3.32 -13.95
N GLU A 850 -25.27 -4.62 -13.89
CA GLU A 850 -24.96 -5.62 -14.93
C GLU A 850 -25.62 -5.33 -16.29
N LYS A 851 -26.72 -4.56 -16.32
CA LYS A 851 -27.47 -4.33 -17.56
C LYS A 851 -26.64 -3.51 -18.55
N VAL A 852 -26.48 -4.04 -19.76
CA VAL A 852 -26.00 -3.27 -20.92
C VAL A 852 -27.09 -2.29 -21.33
N VAL A 853 -26.71 -1.04 -21.61
CA VAL A 853 -27.64 0.04 -22.01
C VAL A 853 -27.17 0.76 -23.27
N GLU A 854 -28.07 1.50 -23.91
CA GLU A 854 -27.74 2.33 -25.05
C GLU A 854 -26.65 3.35 -24.68
N GLY A 855 -25.71 3.59 -25.60
CA GLY A 855 -24.59 4.49 -25.38
C GLY A 855 -23.44 3.93 -24.52
N ASP A 856 -23.55 2.72 -23.97
CA ASP A 856 -22.37 2.00 -23.46
C ASP A 856 -21.38 1.73 -24.60
N LEU A 857 -20.08 1.77 -24.33
CA LEU A 857 -19.05 1.57 -25.35
C LEU A 857 -18.61 0.11 -25.46
N VAL A 858 -18.35 -0.34 -26.69
CA VAL A 858 -17.70 -1.62 -27.02
C VAL A 858 -16.58 -1.40 -28.03
N PHE A 859 -15.60 -2.30 -28.05
CA PHE A 859 -14.57 -2.32 -29.11
C PHE A 859 -15.21 -2.52 -30.50
N ALA A 860 -14.68 -1.82 -31.50
CA ALA A 860 -15.17 -1.90 -32.87
C ALA A 860 -14.85 -3.28 -33.50
N ASP A 861 -15.74 -3.78 -34.35
CA ASP A 861 -15.62 -5.12 -34.96
C ASP A 861 -14.31 -5.24 -35.78
N GLY A 862 -13.36 -6.03 -35.26
CA GLY A 862 -12.02 -6.22 -35.82
C GLY A 862 -10.88 -5.63 -34.98
N SER A 863 -11.16 -4.62 -34.14
CA SER A 863 -10.20 -4.18 -33.12
C SER A 863 -10.08 -5.24 -32.02
N LYS A 864 -8.85 -5.59 -31.65
CA LYS A 864 -8.58 -6.45 -30.49
C LYS A 864 -8.36 -5.57 -29.27
N PRO A 865 -8.72 -6.02 -28.05
CA PRO A 865 -8.35 -5.30 -26.83
C PRO A 865 -6.82 -5.26 -26.69
N GLN A 866 -6.21 -4.16 -27.13
CA GLN A 866 -4.86 -3.83 -26.73
C GLN A 866 -4.91 -3.54 -25.24
N ALA A 867 -4.10 -4.26 -24.46
CA ALA A 867 -3.83 -3.85 -23.10
C ALA A 867 -2.50 -3.13 -23.13
N ASN A 868 -2.56 -1.81 -23.30
CA ASN A 868 -1.47 -0.95 -22.88
C ASN A 868 -1.57 -0.88 -21.36
N ASP A 869 -0.85 -1.78 -20.69
CA ASP A 869 -0.63 -1.65 -19.26
C ASP A 869 -0.07 -0.24 -19.01
N ALA A 870 -0.66 0.56 -18.11
CA ALA A 870 -0.11 1.86 -17.76
C ALA A 870 1.23 1.78 -16.97
N GLU A 871 1.88 0.61 -17.02
CA GLU A 871 3.29 0.33 -16.72
C GLU A 871 4.21 0.44 -17.96
N THR A 872 3.67 0.70 -19.17
CA THR A 872 4.44 0.96 -20.42
C THR A 872 5.20 2.28 -20.32
N THR A 873 6.26 2.25 -19.51
CA THR A 873 7.22 3.33 -19.28
C THR A 873 8.23 3.50 -20.41
N GLN A 874 8.10 2.70 -21.48
CA GLN A 874 9.07 2.61 -22.56
C GLN A 874 8.38 2.59 -23.94
N ASP A 875 9.01 3.31 -24.86
CA ASP A 875 8.54 3.78 -26.16
C ASP A 875 7.89 2.71 -27.07
N ASP A 876 6.60 2.90 -27.38
CA ASP A 876 5.94 2.44 -28.61
C ASP A 876 4.89 3.49 -29.02
N ASP A 877 5.34 4.54 -29.72
CA ASP A 877 4.42 5.52 -30.36
C ASP A 877 3.69 4.91 -31.59
N ASP A 878 4.08 3.69 -31.99
CA ASP A 878 3.52 2.88 -33.09
C ASP A 878 2.40 1.90 -32.65
N ALA A 879 1.90 1.99 -31.41
CA ALA A 879 0.88 1.08 -30.88
C ALA A 879 -0.48 1.18 -31.63
N GLU A 880 -0.95 0.03 -32.17
CA GLU A 880 -2.23 -0.11 -32.89
C GLU A 880 -3.43 0.30 -32.00
N PHE A 881 -4.08 1.40 -32.32
CA PHE A 881 -5.14 1.96 -31.47
C PHE A 881 -6.39 1.07 -31.44
N SER A 882 -6.87 0.74 -30.24
CA SER A 882 -8.12 -0.01 -30.07
C SER A 882 -9.31 0.92 -30.19
N ASP A 883 -9.90 1.00 -31.38
CA ASP A 883 -11.08 1.84 -31.62
C ASP A 883 -12.36 1.26 -30.97
N ALA A 884 -13.25 2.14 -30.51
CA ALA A 884 -14.45 1.76 -29.77
C ALA A 884 -15.62 2.70 -30.05
N ARG A 885 -16.84 2.15 -30.02
CA ARG A 885 -18.08 2.83 -30.42
C ARG A 885 -19.20 2.63 -29.39
N PRO A 886 -20.15 3.56 -29.27
CA PRO A 886 -21.38 3.33 -28.52
C PRO A 886 -22.25 2.25 -29.17
N LEU A 887 -22.99 1.52 -28.33
CA LEU A 887 -24.06 0.60 -28.73
C LEU A 887 -25.35 1.35 -29.03
N THR A 888 -26.08 0.90 -30.06
CA THR A 888 -27.44 1.39 -30.38
C THR A 888 -28.50 0.62 -29.61
N ALA A 889 -29.70 1.20 -29.44
CA ALA A 889 -30.85 0.50 -28.85
C ALA A 889 -31.14 -0.88 -29.50
N GLU A 890 -30.94 -1.02 -30.81
CA GLU A 890 -31.14 -2.28 -31.55
C GLU A 890 -30.12 -3.35 -31.15
N GLU A 891 -28.85 -2.99 -30.99
CA GLU A 891 -27.80 -3.91 -30.55
C GLU A 891 -28.00 -4.33 -29.08
N VAL A 892 -28.45 -3.42 -28.22
CA VAL A 892 -28.82 -3.72 -26.83
C VAL A 892 -29.99 -4.70 -26.79
N ALA A 893 -31.04 -4.46 -27.59
CA ALA A 893 -32.20 -5.36 -27.70
C ALA A 893 -31.85 -6.74 -28.30
N SER A 894 -30.77 -6.84 -29.08
CA SER A 894 -30.31 -8.11 -29.66
C SER A 894 -29.69 -9.10 -28.65
N GLY A 895 -29.25 -8.62 -27.49
CA GLY A 895 -28.53 -9.44 -26.49
C GLY A 895 -27.14 -9.93 -26.93
N LYS A 896 -26.59 -9.41 -28.05
CA LYS A 896 -25.26 -9.80 -28.59
C LYS A 896 -24.10 -9.50 -27.62
N TYR A 897 -24.24 -8.48 -26.78
CA TYR A 897 -23.18 -7.94 -25.92
C TYR A 897 -23.48 -8.17 -24.43
N THR A 898 -22.45 -8.49 -23.65
CA THR A 898 -22.54 -8.71 -22.20
C THR A 898 -21.84 -7.62 -21.41
N ILE A 899 -22.05 -7.58 -20.09
CA ILE A 899 -21.33 -6.66 -19.19
C ILE A 899 -19.80 -6.80 -19.27
N HIS A 900 -19.29 -7.99 -19.65
CA HIS A 900 -17.87 -8.23 -19.84
C HIS A 900 -17.31 -7.54 -21.09
N ASP A 901 -18.15 -7.14 -22.04
CA ASP A 901 -17.74 -6.51 -23.30
C ASP A 901 -17.68 -4.99 -23.22
N ILE A 902 -18.36 -4.42 -22.22
CA ILE A 902 -18.47 -2.98 -22.01
C ILE A 902 -17.14 -2.40 -21.52
N VAL A 903 -16.73 -1.30 -22.15
CA VAL A 903 -15.53 -0.53 -21.81
C VAL A 903 -15.89 0.88 -21.38
N LEU A 904 -15.03 1.48 -20.56
CA LEU A 904 -15.06 2.91 -20.23
C LEU A 904 -13.72 3.56 -20.59
N PRO A 905 -13.72 4.82 -21.08
CA PRO A 905 -12.52 5.51 -21.52
C PRO A 905 -11.67 6.03 -20.35
N SER A 906 -10.36 5.91 -20.48
CA SER A 906 -9.39 6.68 -19.72
C SER A 906 -9.27 8.07 -20.38
N PRO A 907 -9.57 9.19 -19.69
CA PRO A 907 -9.76 10.49 -20.35
C PRO A 907 -8.61 10.95 -21.25
N GLY A 908 -8.92 11.39 -22.47
CA GLY A 908 -7.92 11.76 -23.46
C GLY A 908 -8.51 12.39 -24.72
N HIS A 909 -7.65 12.82 -25.64
CA HIS A 909 -8.04 13.58 -26.85
C HIS A 909 -8.39 12.72 -28.07
N ALA A 910 -8.25 11.39 -27.99
CA ALA A 910 -8.53 10.46 -29.08
C ALA A 910 -9.56 9.38 -28.70
N VAL A 911 -10.22 9.50 -27.53
CA VAL A 911 -11.25 8.57 -27.07
C VAL A 911 -12.67 9.15 -27.24
N VAL A 912 -13.60 8.26 -27.54
CA VAL A 912 -15.05 8.50 -27.50
C VAL A 912 -15.54 8.29 -26.07
N TYR A 913 -16.51 9.08 -25.63
CA TYR A 913 -17.17 8.92 -24.32
C TYR A 913 -18.57 8.32 -24.51
N PRO A 914 -19.12 7.61 -23.50
CA PRO A 914 -20.47 7.05 -23.56
C PRO A 914 -21.51 8.13 -23.90
N THR A 915 -22.50 7.82 -24.74
CA THR A 915 -23.57 8.78 -25.11
C THR A 915 -24.74 8.81 -24.13
N ASN A 916 -24.62 8.10 -23.00
CA ASN A 916 -25.57 8.10 -21.88
C ASN A 916 -25.04 8.96 -20.70
N ALA A 917 -25.76 8.94 -19.57
CA ALA A 917 -25.45 9.77 -18.40
C ALA A 917 -24.01 9.61 -17.84
N VAL A 918 -23.31 8.51 -18.17
CA VAL A 918 -21.90 8.35 -17.77
C VAL A 918 -20.98 9.31 -18.54
N GLY A 919 -21.28 9.67 -19.79
CA GLY A 919 -20.55 10.71 -20.53
C GLY A 919 -20.71 12.11 -19.93
N GLU A 920 -21.91 12.40 -19.42
CA GLU A 920 -22.17 13.62 -18.64
C GLU A 920 -21.39 13.61 -17.32
N PHE A 921 -21.33 12.45 -16.63
CA PHE A 921 -20.53 12.29 -15.42
C PHE A 921 -19.05 12.62 -15.63
N TYR A 922 -18.40 12.11 -16.69
CA TYR A 922 -17.00 12.51 -17.01
C TYR A 922 -16.84 14.04 -17.10
N THR A 923 -17.81 14.69 -17.76
CA THR A 923 -17.79 16.13 -18.03
C THR A 923 -17.99 16.98 -16.76
N THR A 924 -18.86 16.53 -15.86
CA THR A 924 -19.11 17.20 -14.57
C THR A 924 -18.00 16.90 -13.57
N PHE A 925 -17.64 15.62 -13.39
CA PHE A 925 -16.63 15.19 -12.42
C PHE A 925 -15.25 15.79 -12.67
N MET A 926 -14.77 15.83 -13.92
CA MET A 926 -13.47 16.42 -14.25
C MET A 926 -13.46 17.94 -14.10
N ARG A 927 -14.60 18.61 -14.32
CA ARG A 927 -14.75 20.06 -14.11
C ARG A 927 -14.71 20.39 -12.62
N GLU A 928 -15.44 19.67 -11.79
CA GLU A 928 -15.55 19.95 -10.36
C GLU A 928 -14.30 19.53 -9.57
N ASN A 929 -13.75 18.34 -9.84
CA ASN A 929 -12.64 17.78 -9.08
C ASN A 929 -11.25 18.09 -9.69
N GLY A 930 -11.22 18.72 -10.87
CA GLY A 930 -9.97 19.08 -11.56
C GLY A 930 -9.96 20.38 -12.37
N GLY A 931 -11.10 21.04 -12.61
CA GLY A 931 -11.17 22.17 -13.55
C GLY A 931 -10.83 21.77 -15.00
N LEU A 932 -10.88 20.47 -15.33
CA LEU A 932 -10.50 19.92 -16.63
C LEU A 932 -11.72 19.53 -17.46
N ASP A 933 -11.56 19.59 -18.77
CA ASP A 933 -12.58 19.25 -19.76
C ASP A 933 -12.15 17.95 -20.48
N PRO A 934 -12.95 16.87 -20.44
CA PRO A 934 -12.61 15.59 -21.07
C PRO A 934 -12.39 15.68 -22.59
N THR A 935 -12.97 16.69 -23.26
CA THR A 935 -12.79 16.93 -24.70
C THR A 935 -11.53 17.73 -25.01
N LYS A 936 -10.94 18.43 -24.03
CA LYS A 936 -9.77 19.30 -24.19
C LYS A 936 -8.58 18.74 -23.41
N MET A 937 -8.09 17.56 -23.82
CA MET A 937 -6.97 16.85 -23.18
C MET A 937 -5.60 17.02 -23.90
N ILE A 938 -5.52 17.98 -24.83
CA ILE A 938 -4.26 18.45 -25.44
C ILE A 938 -3.68 19.58 -24.59
N ARG A 939 -2.36 19.56 -24.35
CA ARG A 939 -1.62 20.54 -23.54
C ARG A 939 -0.56 21.26 -24.37
N ARG A 940 -0.07 22.42 -23.91
CA ARG A 940 0.96 23.21 -24.63
C ARG A 940 2.21 22.38 -24.92
N GLN A 941 2.59 21.51 -23.98
CA GLN A 941 3.63 20.52 -24.18
C GLN A 941 2.99 19.19 -24.64
N ARG A 942 3.37 18.73 -25.84
CA ARG A 942 2.86 17.49 -26.46
C ARG A 942 3.06 16.26 -25.55
N GLU A 943 4.15 16.23 -24.78
CA GLU A 943 4.48 15.15 -23.84
C GLU A 943 3.55 15.03 -22.62
N PHE A 944 2.75 16.08 -22.31
CA PHE A 944 1.70 16.03 -21.29
C PHE A 944 0.30 15.87 -21.89
N SER A 945 0.18 15.71 -23.22
CA SER A 945 -1.09 15.51 -23.91
C SER A 945 -1.49 14.04 -23.91
N LEU A 946 -2.59 13.70 -23.24
CA LEU A 946 -3.03 12.32 -23.08
C LEU A 946 -3.93 11.86 -24.24
N ARG A 947 -3.54 10.79 -24.93
CA ARG A 947 -4.34 10.15 -26.00
C ARG A 947 -5.67 9.59 -25.47
N GLY A 948 -5.62 8.93 -24.32
CA GLY A 948 -6.71 8.10 -23.82
C GLY A 948 -6.61 6.67 -24.35
N ASP A 949 -7.30 5.75 -23.68
CA ASP A 949 -7.40 4.32 -24.01
C ASP A 949 -8.67 3.73 -23.36
N TYR A 950 -9.08 2.51 -23.70
CA TYR A 950 -10.33 1.89 -23.21
C TYR A 950 -10.07 0.69 -22.29
N ARG A 951 -10.80 0.63 -21.16
CA ARG A 951 -10.67 -0.45 -20.16
C ARG A 951 -12.03 -1.10 -19.90
N LYS A 952 -12.08 -2.43 -19.92
CA LYS A 952 -13.27 -3.23 -19.59
C LYS A 952 -13.74 -2.94 -18.15
N VAL A 953 -15.04 -2.72 -17.97
CA VAL A 953 -15.65 -2.37 -16.68
C VAL A 953 -15.59 -3.56 -15.71
N VAL A 954 -15.96 -4.75 -16.18
CA VAL A 954 -15.96 -5.99 -15.39
C VAL A 954 -14.87 -6.93 -15.90
N VAL A 955 -14.17 -7.58 -14.97
CA VAL A 955 -13.14 -8.58 -15.23
C VAL A 955 -13.45 -9.86 -14.46
N ARG A 956 -13.00 -11.01 -14.99
CA ARG A 956 -13.15 -12.33 -14.38
C ARG A 956 -11.83 -13.09 -14.42
N PHE A 957 -11.75 -14.21 -13.69
CA PHE A 957 -10.58 -15.08 -13.72
C PHE A 957 -10.35 -15.69 -15.12
N LEU A 958 -9.08 -15.98 -15.46
CA LEU A 958 -8.70 -16.68 -16.71
C LEU A 958 -8.96 -18.19 -16.65
N ALA A 959 -9.00 -18.75 -15.46
CA ALA A 959 -9.21 -20.16 -15.16
C ALA A 959 -9.96 -20.28 -13.81
N GLU A 960 -10.47 -21.47 -13.53
CA GLU A 960 -11.19 -21.76 -12.29
C GLU A 960 -10.33 -21.44 -11.04
N PRO A 961 -10.81 -20.60 -10.11
CA PRO A 961 -10.06 -20.26 -8.90
C PRO A 961 -10.12 -21.42 -7.90
N GLY A 962 -9.04 -21.61 -7.15
CA GLY A 962 -8.97 -22.54 -6.03
C GLY A 962 -8.74 -21.80 -4.71
N PHE A 963 -9.21 -22.39 -3.61
CA PHE A 963 -8.88 -21.94 -2.27
C PHE A 963 -8.72 -23.12 -1.31
N GLU A 964 -8.05 -22.87 -0.20
CA GLU A 964 -7.89 -23.81 0.91
C GLU A 964 -7.89 -23.02 2.23
N VAL A 965 -8.85 -23.30 3.11
CA VAL A 965 -8.86 -22.73 4.47
C VAL A 965 -8.09 -23.69 5.38
N ARG A 966 -7.20 -23.15 6.22
CA ARG A 966 -6.35 -23.94 7.12
C ARG A 966 -6.36 -23.40 8.54
N ALA A 967 -6.35 -24.30 9.52
CA ALA A 967 -6.00 -23.97 10.88
C ALA A 967 -4.47 -23.99 11.07
N TYR A 968 -3.93 -22.99 11.77
CA TYR A 968 -2.49 -22.81 12.03
C TYR A 968 -2.24 -22.17 13.42
N GLU A 969 -0.97 -21.96 13.76
CA GLU A 969 -0.54 -21.36 15.04
C GLU A 969 0.58 -20.31 14.84
N ASP A 970 1.67 -20.69 14.18
CA ASP A 970 2.84 -19.83 13.96
C ASP A 970 2.69 -18.93 12.71
N ASP A 971 2.76 -17.62 12.90
CA ASP A 971 2.74 -16.63 11.80
C ASP A 971 3.98 -16.77 10.88
N ASN A 972 5.04 -17.46 11.29
CA ASN A 972 6.18 -17.79 10.44
C ASN A 972 5.96 -19.00 9.51
N GLU A 973 4.93 -19.83 9.73
CA GLU A 973 4.66 -21.04 8.94
C GLU A 973 4.50 -20.72 7.42
N GLN A 974 5.01 -21.58 6.54
CA GLN A 974 4.91 -21.40 5.07
C GLN A 974 3.63 -22.06 4.53
N MET A 975 2.58 -21.26 4.31
CA MET A 975 1.25 -21.79 3.95
C MET A 975 1.21 -22.46 2.57
N HIS A 976 1.99 -21.99 1.60
CA HIS A 976 2.09 -22.63 0.28
C HIS A 976 3.56 -22.76 -0.16
N PRO A 977 4.03 -23.94 -0.62
CA PRO A 977 5.43 -24.16 -0.95
C PRO A 977 5.86 -23.42 -2.22
N THR A 978 6.89 -22.57 -2.10
CA THR A 978 7.47 -21.81 -3.22
C THR A 978 8.17 -22.72 -4.24
N ASP A 979 8.50 -22.17 -5.42
CA ASP A 979 9.31 -22.89 -6.42
C ASP A 979 10.65 -23.35 -5.84
N MET A 980 11.29 -22.54 -4.99
CA MET A 980 12.55 -22.90 -4.35
C MET A 980 12.39 -24.02 -3.32
N ASP A 981 11.27 -24.09 -2.60
CA ASP A 981 10.98 -25.19 -1.68
C ASP A 981 10.67 -26.49 -2.43
N ARG A 982 9.92 -26.39 -3.54
CA ARG A 982 9.68 -27.52 -4.47
C ARG A 982 11.00 -28.06 -5.03
N ILE A 983 11.93 -27.20 -5.44
CA ILE A 983 13.27 -27.57 -5.92
C ILE A 983 14.14 -28.19 -4.81
N ARG A 984 14.10 -27.65 -3.59
CA ARG A 984 14.80 -28.21 -2.42
C ARG A 984 14.28 -29.62 -2.10
N ALA A 985 12.97 -29.81 -2.07
CA ALA A 985 12.33 -31.11 -1.81
C ALA A 985 12.61 -32.15 -2.91
N ALA A 986 12.59 -31.75 -4.18
CA ALA A 986 12.96 -32.64 -5.29
C ALA A 986 14.42 -33.13 -5.17
N ARG A 987 15.33 -32.25 -4.72
CA ARG A 987 16.75 -32.57 -4.52
C ARG A 987 17.00 -33.52 -3.34
N SER A 988 16.27 -33.38 -2.23
CA SER A 988 16.38 -34.31 -1.10
C SER A 988 15.72 -35.67 -1.39
N GLY A 989 14.59 -35.68 -2.11
CA GLY A 989 13.93 -36.92 -2.56
C GLY A 989 14.78 -37.75 -3.51
N ALA A 990 15.42 -37.10 -4.49
CA ALA A 990 16.27 -37.78 -5.48
C ALA A 990 17.50 -38.49 -4.86
N GLY A 991 18.02 -37.99 -3.74
CA GLY A 991 19.15 -38.61 -3.03
C GLY A 991 18.79 -39.94 -2.35
N ARG A 992 17.52 -40.18 -2.03
CA ARG A 992 17.08 -41.32 -1.22
C ARG A 992 16.76 -42.60 -2.01
N LYS A 993 16.96 -42.58 -3.34
CA LYS A 993 16.62 -43.67 -4.27
C LYS A 993 17.83 -44.21 -5.05
N ARG A 994 19.06 -43.99 -4.55
CA ARG A 994 20.33 -44.42 -5.16
C ARG A 994 21.38 -44.96 -4.16
N THR A 995 20.95 -45.45 -3.00
CA THR A 995 21.79 -46.18 -2.02
C THR A 995 20.89 -47.07 -1.15
N ARG A 996 20.31 -48.13 -1.71
CA ARG A 996 19.71 -49.22 -0.93
C ARG A 996 19.74 -50.59 -1.64
N ASP A 997 20.85 -50.83 -2.32
CA ASP A 997 21.38 -52.15 -2.63
C ASP A 997 22.90 -52.08 -2.42
N GLU A 998 23.51 -53.21 -2.06
CA GLU A 998 24.94 -53.42 -1.76
C GLU A 998 25.51 -52.83 -0.44
N ALA A 999 26.52 -53.54 0.09
CA ALA A 999 27.40 -53.22 1.24
C ALA A 999 26.78 -53.15 2.66
N GLU A 1000 26.65 -54.33 3.30
CA GLU A 1000 26.93 -54.45 4.74
C GLU A 1000 28.46 -54.35 4.97
N GLY A 1001 28.89 -53.77 6.10
CA GLY A 1001 30.30 -53.73 6.49
C GLY A 1001 30.62 -52.70 7.59
N GLN A 1002 31.05 -53.17 8.75
CA GLN A 1002 31.76 -52.36 9.76
C GLN A 1002 33.19 -52.10 9.21
N ASP A 1003 33.90 -51.00 9.48
CA ASP A 1003 34.18 -50.34 10.76
C ASP A 1003 34.83 -48.94 10.50
N GLY A 1004 35.07 -48.10 11.51
CA GLY A 1004 35.91 -46.89 11.41
C GLY A 1004 35.28 -45.57 11.90
N ASP A 1005 36.06 -44.76 12.62
CA ASP A 1005 35.54 -43.73 13.55
C ASP A 1005 35.69 -42.24 13.12
N LYS A 1006 34.80 -41.38 13.65
CA LYS A 1006 34.80 -39.90 13.77
C LYS A 1006 35.81 -39.05 12.94
N LYS A 1007 35.26 -38.12 12.12
CA LYS A 1007 35.34 -36.63 12.34
C LYS A 1007 34.83 -35.78 11.16
N LYS A 1008 33.75 -35.00 11.39
CA LYS A 1008 33.60 -33.54 11.13
C LYS A 1008 32.14 -33.10 11.07
N ALA A 1009 31.61 -32.64 12.20
CA ALA A 1009 30.35 -31.90 12.28
C ALA A 1009 30.51 -30.75 13.29
N LYS A 1010 31.25 -29.69 12.90
CA LYS A 1010 31.37 -28.43 13.67
C LYS A 1010 31.99 -27.30 12.82
N THR A 1011 31.16 -26.66 12.00
CA THR A 1011 31.40 -25.32 11.41
C THR A 1011 30.05 -24.65 11.16
N GLU A 1012 30.03 -23.32 11.03
CA GLU A 1012 28.87 -22.53 10.57
C GLU A 1012 27.66 -22.49 11.52
N ALA A 1013 27.95 -22.28 12.81
CA ALA A 1013 27.13 -21.45 13.67
C ALA A 1013 28.05 -20.41 14.37
N ALA A 1014 27.62 -19.15 14.39
CA ALA A 1014 28.25 -17.98 15.02
C ALA A 1014 29.71 -17.63 14.63
N LEU A 1015 29.86 -16.58 13.82
CA LEU A 1015 30.44 -15.26 14.15
C LEU A 1015 30.21 -14.33 12.91
N GLU A 1016 30.34 -13.00 12.93
CA GLU A 1016 30.98 -12.07 13.87
C GLU A 1016 30.08 -10.86 14.20
N THR A 1017 30.08 -10.45 15.47
CA THR A 1017 30.30 -9.04 15.84
C THR A 1017 31.16 -9.04 17.10
N ALA A 1018 32.43 -8.65 16.97
CA ALA A 1018 33.32 -8.42 18.10
C ALA A 1018 33.59 -6.91 18.22
N PRO A 1019 33.46 -6.30 19.41
CA PRO A 1019 34.02 -5.00 19.70
C PRO A 1019 35.50 -5.14 20.10
N GLU A 1020 36.29 -4.09 19.86
CA GLU A 1020 37.67 -3.99 20.33
C GLU A 1020 37.73 -3.62 21.81
N THR A 1021 38.82 -4.00 22.49
CA THR A 1021 39.07 -3.66 23.91
C THR A 1021 40.48 -3.14 24.10
N GLU A 1022 40.61 -1.93 24.67
CA GLU A 1022 41.79 -1.56 25.46
C GLU A 1022 41.41 -1.52 26.96
N ALA A 1023 42.41 -1.58 27.83
CA ALA A 1023 42.24 -2.06 29.21
C ALA A 1023 42.39 -0.97 30.27
N GLN A 1024 41.89 -1.23 31.50
CA GLN A 1024 42.72 -1.12 32.71
C GLN A 1024 42.11 -1.83 33.94
N VAL A 1025 43.02 -2.49 34.68
CA VAL A 1025 43.10 -2.75 36.14
C VAL A 1025 41.83 -2.56 37.01
N GLY A 1026 41.45 -3.59 37.76
CA GLY A 1026 40.43 -3.51 38.84
C GLY A 1026 41.02 -3.67 40.25
N GLU A 1027 40.17 -3.90 41.26
CA GLU A 1027 40.55 -4.49 42.56
C GLU A 1027 39.32 -5.11 43.28
N ALA A 1028 39.41 -5.52 44.56
CA ALA A 1028 38.61 -6.62 45.14
C ALA A 1028 37.82 -6.28 46.45
N MET A 1029 37.31 -7.33 47.12
CA MET A 1029 36.49 -7.39 48.36
C MET A 1029 34.97 -7.15 48.18
N GLY A 1030 34.07 -7.80 48.95
CA GLY A 1030 34.29 -8.92 49.89
C GLY A 1030 33.09 -9.29 50.79
N ASP A 1031 32.74 -10.59 50.75
CA ASP A 1031 32.26 -11.46 51.85
C ASP A 1031 30.87 -11.37 52.57
N GLU A 1032 30.36 -12.58 52.88
CA GLU A 1032 29.46 -13.05 53.98
C GLU A 1032 27.98 -12.58 54.07
N LYS A 1033 26.92 -13.44 53.96
CA LYS A 1033 26.36 -14.57 54.80
C LYS A 1033 25.17 -14.10 55.68
N MET A 1034 24.21 -14.91 56.20
CA MET A 1034 23.90 -16.36 56.18
C MET A 1034 22.40 -16.62 56.53
N GLU A 1035 21.84 -17.76 56.07
CA GLU A 1035 20.78 -18.61 56.72
C GLU A 1035 19.40 -18.00 57.14
N ASP A 1036 18.33 -18.74 57.46
CA ASP A 1036 18.14 -20.20 57.74
C ASP A 1036 16.78 -20.74 57.20
N ALA A 1037 16.52 -22.05 57.33
CA ALA A 1037 15.27 -22.78 57.01
C ALA A 1037 14.38 -23.03 58.28
N PRO A 1038 13.39 -23.96 58.32
CA PRO A 1038 13.60 -25.43 58.26
C PRO A 1038 12.48 -26.25 57.54
N GLN A 1039 12.51 -27.58 57.69
CA GLN A 1039 11.58 -28.59 57.12
C GLN A 1039 10.88 -29.44 58.22
N THR A 1040 9.90 -30.27 57.82
CA THR A 1040 9.49 -31.59 58.40
C THR A 1040 8.55 -32.25 57.35
N GLU A 1041 8.66 -33.53 56.93
CA GLU A 1041 8.40 -34.82 57.60
C GLU A 1041 6.88 -35.11 57.82
N GLU A 1042 6.32 -36.32 57.69
CA GLU A 1042 6.91 -37.69 57.60
C GLU A 1042 6.03 -38.71 56.80
N THR A 1043 6.35 -40.01 56.86
CA THR A 1043 5.96 -41.14 55.97
C THR A 1043 4.84 -42.08 56.45
N GLU A 1044 4.28 -42.95 55.58
CA GLU A 1044 4.08 -44.44 55.74
C GLU A 1044 3.15 -45.07 54.63
N PRO A 1045 3.09 -46.42 54.40
CA PRO A 1045 2.64 -46.98 53.10
C PRO A 1045 1.72 -48.27 53.07
N ALA A 1046 1.30 -48.64 51.85
CA ALA A 1046 1.13 -50.01 51.28
C ALA A 1046 -0.17 -50.86 51.46
N ALA A 1047 -0.26 -51.90 50.59
CA ALA A 1047 -1.31 -52.93 50.35
C ALA A 1047 -2.53 -52.50 49.49
N GLY A 1048 -3.11 -53.32 48.59
CA GLY A 1048 -2.84 -54.71 48.14
C GLY A 1048 -3.26 -54.93 46.66
N ALA A 1049 -3.22 -56.17 46.12
CA ALA A 1049 -3.15 -56.44 44.67
C ALA A 1049 -4.25 -57.39 44.08
N GLU A 1050 -4.10 -57.70 42.78
CA GLU A 1050 -4.85 -58.64 41.90
C GLU A 1050 -6.15 -58.10 41.25
N ALA A 1051 -6.51 -58.36 39.98
CA ALA A 1051 -5.93 -59.17 38.87
C ALA A 1051 -6.09 -58.39 37.51
N LYS A 1052 -5.14 -58.36 36.57
CA LYS A 1052 -4.87 -59.33 35.45
C LYS A 1052 -6.10 -59.67 34.57
N ALA A 1053 -6.03 -59.69 33.23
CA ALA A 1053 -4.95 -59.37 32.27
C ALA A 1053 -5.53 -59.10 30.84
N GLU A 1054 -4.67 -59.07 29.81
CA GLU A 1054 -4.93 -58.81 28.37
C GLU A 1054 -5.19 -57.32 28.03
N ASP A 1055 -4.55 -56.70 27.02
CA ASP A 1055 -3.47 -57.14 26.12
C ASP A 1055 -2.44 -56.00 25.89
N ALA A 1056 -1.19 -56.32 25.52
CA ALA A 1056 -0.04 -55.44 25.73
C ALA A 1056 0.94 -55.33 24.53
N ALA A 1057 0.61 -54.50 23.52
CA ALA A 1057 1.54 -54.21 22.41
C ALA A 1057 1.32 -52.86 21.68
N ALA A 1058 1.74 -51.71 22.25
CA ALA A 1058 2.06 -50.46 21.51
C ALA A 1058 2.60 -49.31 22.39
N ALA A 1059 3.79 -49.44 23.00
CA ALA A 1059 4.39 -48.38 23.82
C ALA A 1059 5.46 -47.56 23.07
N ALA A 1060 5.04 -46.54 22.31
CA ALA A 1060 5.91 -45.54 21.69
C ALA A 1060 5.15 -44.21 21.45
N GLY A 1061 4.76 -43.54 22.54
CA GLY A 1061 3.83 -42.42 22.51
C GLY A 1061 4.33 -41.16 21.78
N SER A 1062 3.55 -40.67 20.82
CA SER A 1062 3.64 -39.30 20.35
C SER A 1062 3.15 -38.32 21.42
N ARG A 1063 3.78 -37.15 21.55
CA ARG A 1063 3.19 -36.03 22.28
C ARG A 1063 1.82 -35.67 21.66
N PRO A 1064 0.80 -35.27 22.45
CA PRO A 1064 -0.41 -34.69 21.90
C PRO A 1064 -0.06 -33.42 21.11
N ALA A 1065 -0.75 -33.20 19.99
CA ALA A 1065 -0.59 -31.97 19.21
C ALA A 1065 -1.26 -30.79 19.91
N ALA A 1066 -0.69 -29.59 19.76
CA ALA A 1066 -1.33 -28.35 20.20
C ALA A 1066 -2.63 -28.10 19.40
N GLU A 1067 -3.63 -27.55 20.06
CA GLU A 1067 -4.93 -27.24 19.47
C GLU A 1067 -4.82 -25.94 18.65
N LYS A 1068 -5.03 -26.03 17.33
CA LYS A 1068 -4.74 -24.93 16.41
C LYS A 1068 -5.80 -23.82 16.49
N THR A 1069 -5.41 -22.64 16.95
CA THR A 1069 -6.33 -21.54 17.26
C THR A 1069 -6.58 -20.55 16.12
N LYS A 1070 -5.64 -20.36 15.18
CA LYS A 1070 -5.76 -19.36 14.10
C LYS A 1070 -6.27 -19.96 12.80
N THR A 1071 -6.95 -19.14 11.99
CA THR A 1071 -7.40 -19.50 10.63
C THR A 1071 -6.61 -18.70 9.59
N ALA A 1072 -6.24 -19.35 8.48
CA ALA A 1072 -5.64 -18.75 7.29
C ALA A 1072 -6.42 -19.20 6.04
N VAL A 1073 -6.48 -18.34 5.03
CA VAL A 1073 -7.09 -18.64 3.72
C VAL A 1073 -6.01 -18.54 2.64
N VAL A 1074 -5.69 -19.67 2.01
CA VAL A 1074 -4.80 -19.72 0.85
C VAL A 1074 -5.66 -19.69 -0.41
N VAL A 1075 -5.54 -18.63 -1.21
CA VAL A 1075 -6.26 -18.47 -2.48
C VAL A 1075 -5.32 -18.59 -3.66
N ARG A 1076 -5.80 -19.20 -4.75
CA ARG A 1076 -5.08 -19.38 -6.01
C ARG A 1076 -5.98 -18.98 -7.17
N PHE A 1077 -5.60 -17.95 -7.92
CA PHE A 1077 -6.41 -17.46 -9.04
C PHE A 1077 -5.55 -16.87 -10.17
N GLN A 1078 -6.08 -16.91 -11.39
CA GLN A 1078 -5.40 -16.38 -12.58
C GLN A 1078 -6.08 -15.09 -13.05
N LEU A 1079 -5.33 -13.99 -13.06
CA LEU A 1079 -5.81 -12.69 -13.55
C LEU A 1079 -5.28 -12.39 -14.94
N PRO A 1080 -6.08 -11.76 -15.83
CA PRO A 1080 -5.56 -11.17 -17.05
C PRO A 1080 -4.58 -10.03 -16.74
N LYS A 1081 -3.75 -9.69 -17.73
CA LYS A 1081 -2.98 -8.44 -17.72
C LYS A 1081 -3.85 -7.22 -17.41
N SER A 1082 -3.25 -6.20 -16.79
CA SER A 1082 -3.89 -4.98 -16.29
C SER A 1082 -4.95 -5.11 -15.18
N ALA A 1083 -5.20 -6.30 -14.61
CA ALA A 1083 -6.11 -6.49 -13.46
C ALA A 1083 -5.36 -6.61 -12.12
N TYR A 1084 -5.95 -6.07 -11.04
CA TYR A 1084 -5.30 -5.94 -9.73
C TYR A 1084 -5.74 -7.03 -8.74
N ALA A 1085 -4.77 -7.76 -8.17
CA ALA A 1085 -5.02 -8.78 -7.17
C ALA A 1085 -5.60 -8.23 -5.85
N THR A 1086 -5.23 -7.01 -5.45
CA THR A 1086 -5.82 -6.34 -4.27
C THR A 1086 -7.32 -6.13 -4.43
N VAL A 1087 -7.77 -5.67 -5.61
CA VAL A 1087 -9.20 -5.46 -5.91
C VAL A 1087 -9.98 -6.78 -5.90
N ALA A 1088 -9.37 -7.86 -6.40
CA ALA A 1088 -9.97 -9.20 -6.32
C ALA A 1088 -10.06 -9.71 -4.86
N LEU A 1089 -9.08 -9.39 -4.01
CA LEU A 1089 -9.12 -9.74 -2.58
C LEU A 1089 -10.13 -8.89 -1.81
N ARG A 1090 -10.24 -7.58 -2.08
CA ARG A 1090 -11.30 -6.70 -1.54
C ARG A 1090 -12.66 -7.32 -1.80
N GLU A 1091 -12.94 -7.69 -3.05
CA GLU A 1091 -14.20 -8.32 -3.44
C GLU A 1091 -14.45 -9.62 -2.65
N LEU A 1092 -13.46 -10.51 -2.58
CA LEU A 1092 -13.55 -11.80 -1.91
C LEU A 1092 -13.78 -11.70 -0.39
N MET A 1093 -13.20 -10.69 0.26
CA MET A 1093 -13.25 -10.49 1.71
C MET A 1093 -14.56 -9.84 2.20
N GLY A 1094 -15.31 -9.15 1.33
CA GLY A 1094 -16.53 -8.42 1.72
C GLY A 1094 -16.29 -7.11 2.50
N VAL A 1095 -15.13 -6.95 3.14
CA VAL A 1095 -14.66 -5.72 3.82
C VAL A 1095 -13.77 -4.85 2.92
N ASP A 1096 -13.67 -3.56 3.21
CA ASP A 1096 -12.68 -2.65 2.56
C ASP A 1096 -11.30 -2.78 3.25
N GLU A 1097 -10.21 -2.41 2.55
CA GLU A 1097 -8.85 -2.85 2.92
C GLU A 1097 -8.35 -2.34 4.31
N SER A 1098 -9.03 -1.40 4.97
CA SER A 1098 -8.71 -0.94 6.34
C SER A 1098 -9.05 -1.92 7.45
N GLU A 1099 -10.11 -2.72 7.34
CA GLU A 1099 -10.57 -3.55 8.47
C GLU A 1099 -9.57 -4.66 8.81
N VAL A 1100 -8.70 -5.02 7.85
CA VAL A 1100 -7.56 -5.93 8.04
C VAL A 1100 -6.57 -5.38 9.08
N ALA A 1101 -6.27 -4.08 9.08
CA ALA A 1101 -5.30 -3.49 9.99
C ALA A 1101 -5.80 -3.34 11.44
N ALA A 1102 -7.10 -3.55 11.68
CA ALA A 1102 -7.73 -3.27 12.97
C ALA A 1102 -7.52 -4.37 14.03
N VAL A 1103 -7.12 -5.60 13.67
CA VAL A 1103 -7.10 -6.74 14.60
C VAL A 1103 -5.84 -6.77 15.48
N PRO A 1104 -5.93 -6.74 16.83
CA PRO A 1104 -4.79 -7.00 17.71
C PRO A 1104 -4.60 -8.51 17.96
N ALA A 1105 -3.36 -9.00 17.90
CA ALA A 1105 -3.05 -10.40 18.22
C ALA A 1105 -3.09 -10.63 19.75
N THR A 1106 -4.13 -11.29 20.25
CA THR A 1106 -4.30 -11.55 21.70
C THR A 1106 -3.66 -12.86 22.16
N THR A 1107 -2.86 -12.78 23.22
CA THR A 1107 -2.14 -13.92 23.83
C THR A 1107 -3.07 -14.83 24.62
N THR A 1108 -2.89 -16.15 24.50
CA THR A 1108 -3.71 -17.17 25.17
C THR A 1108 -3.33 -17.41 26.63
N ALA A 1109 -4.34 -17.44 27.51
CA ALA A 1109 -4.27 -18.07 28.83
C ALA A 1109 -5.60 -18.78 29.10
N ALA A 1110 -5.57 -20.09 29.33
CA ALA A 1110 -6.77 -20.93 29.39
C ALA A 1110 -7.34 -21.05 30.82
N ALA A 1111 -8.67 -21.21 30.91
CA ALA A 1111 -9.38 -21.62 32.11
C ALA A 1111 -10.20 -22.88 31.82
N THR A 1112 -10.14 -23.85 32.73
CA THR A 1112 -10.84 -25.15 32.62
C THR A 1112 -11.79 -25.36 33.81
N VAL A 1113 -12.44 -26.52 33.88
CA VAL A 1113 -13.33 -27.01 34.97
C VAL A 1113 -14.83 -26.65 34.81
N THR A 1114 -15.45 -27.35 33.85
CA THR A 1114 -16.68 -28.16 33.98
C THR A 1114 -17.99 -27.58 34.53
N ALA A 1115 -19.10 -27.94 33.85
CA ALA A 1115 -20.46 -27.85 34.36
C ALA A 1115 -20.98 -29.21 34.89
N ALA A 1116 -21.84 -29.16 35.91
CA ALA A 1116 -22.69 -30.24 36.42
C ALA A 1116 -23.79 -29.60 37.30
N ALA A 1117 -25.03 -30.09 37.40
CA ALA A 1117 -25.78 -31.04 36.58
C ALA A 1117 -27.29 -30.91 36.86
N HIS A 1118 -28.11 -31.64 36.09
CA HIS A 1118 -29.55 -31.88 36.24
C HIS A 1118 -30.56 -30.75 35.91
N LYS A 1119 -31.87 -31.03 35.74
CA LYS A 1119 -32.63 -32.08 34.98
C LYS A 1119 -34.13 -31.90 35.34
N GLU A 1120 -35.04 -31.96 34.36
CA GLU A 1120 -36.51 -32.09 34.53
C GLU A 1120 -37.19 -30.92 35.32
N THR A 1121 -38.41 -30.47 35.03
CA THR A 1121 -39.65 -31.14 34.58
C THR A 1121 -40.49 -30.24 33.66
N ASP A 1122 -41.53 -30.80 33.04
CA ASP A 1122 -42.59 -30.10 32.30
C ASP A 1122 -43.48 -29.22 33.22
N GLU A 1123 -44.00 -28.10 32.70
CA GLU A 1123 -45.42 -27.98 32.29
C GLU A 1123 -45.71 -26.61 31.65
N ALA A 1124 -46.82 -26.52 30.91
CA ALA A 1124 -47.38 -25.34 30.25
C ALA A 1124 -48.82 -25.12 30.81
N PRO A 1125 -49.45 -23.91 30.75
CA PRO A 1125 -49.35 -22.91 29.68
C PRO A 1125 -49.01 -21.46 30.10
#